data_AF-A0A8K0QS95-F1
#
_entry.id   AF-A0A8K0QS95-F1
#
_cell.length_a   1.000
_cell.length_b   1.000
_cell.length_c   1.000
_cell.angle_alpha   90.00
_cell.angle_beta   90.00
_cell.angle_gamma   90.00
#
_symmetry.space_group_name_H-M   'P 1'
#
loop_
_entity.id
_entity.type
_entity.pdbx_description
1 polymer ?
#
loop_
_entity_poly.entity_id
_entity_poly.type
_entity_poly.pdbx_seq_one_letter_code
_entity_poly.pdbx_strand_id
1 'polypeptide(L)'
;QWRRDPFKPFLVARSRATAFQKSVVMKYLDNLIAWGDQLFRGDKIEKINEATQIYILASEILGPRPVQIPPRAEPEIQTFHSLSPRLDSLSNALVNLEQFTPPHLAKRTLGTKLVPLAPRPTMLFFCTPRNDKLLSYWDTVADRLFKIRNCMNLQGIVRELALFDPPIDPLLLARAVAAGLDIGTALNDMSAPLPNHRFAVQVQKALDITSELRSLGTAFLQALEKKDSENLSLLRSKHEVSVLDAVRMIKQKQIDDARSTLQAITNSRATVQEKYNYNSTRDFMNEWEITSMGLETAALLGLVIEGVTKVVEGTAFAFPDAKVAAPTSLGVTYGGSNLGKIAQAFAAFMHNNAQFVKQSSSMASMLGSFWRRKQDWDYQATLATKELAQIDENIIGAQIKVAIAEKELKNHDLSRSNVKELDDYTKNKFNNLQLYDWTVGQLSTLYFQSYQLAYDTAKKAEMAYAHELAVQGPNFVQFGQWDSLKKGLLAGDKLYHDLKRMDLSYHDLRKREYEITSSISLAQINPLALLQLRENQETFFTLPEAIFDLRYPGHYMRRIKTVAITIPCITGPHTVVNCTLSLLKSSIRMSSLPTRGYARRENDTRFVDAYGQAESVVTSTAQNDSGLFDVADQREDRYLPFEGAGAVSSWRLQMPKTFKQFDHRTISDVILHLKYTAREGGDPLR
;
A
#
# COMPACT_ATOMS: atom_id res chain seq x y z
N GLN A 1 -46.31 33.30 -42.43
CA GLN A 1 -46.44 31.91 -41.92
C GLN A 1 -45.95 31.80 -40.48
N TRP A 2 -44.70 32.13 -40.13
CA TRP A 2 -44.20 32.05 -38.74
C TRP A 2 -45.05 32.81 -37.70
N ARG A 3 -45.65 33.94 -38.06
CA ARG A 3 -46.54 34.73 -37.18
C ARG A 3 -47.86 34.02 -36.80
N ARG A 4 -48.31 33.06 -37.61
CA ARG A 4 -49.53 32.26 -37.34
C ARG A 4 -49.24 31.03 -36.48
N ASP A 5 -47.99 30.57 -36.44
CA ASP A 5 -47.54 29.40 -35.68
C ASP A 5 -46.25 29.70 -34.88
N PRO A 6 -46.27 30.66 -33.93
CA PRO A 6 -45.05 31.14 -33.25
C PRO A 6 -44.38 30.06 -32.37
N PHE A 7 -45.12 29.03 -31.96
CA PHE A 7 -44.63 27.94 -31.10
C PHE A 7 -44.08 26.73 -31.87
N LYS A 8 -43.95 26.81 -33.21
CA LYS A 8 -43.33 25.76 -34.03
C LYS A 8 -41.89 26.15 -34.39
N PRO A 9 -40.88 25.82 -33.55
CA PRO A 9 -39.51 26.32 -33.71
C PRO A 9 -38.87 25.92 -35.04
N PHE A 10 -39.19 24.75 -35.59
CA PHE A 10 -38.70 24.30 -36.90
C PHE A 10 -39.18 25.17 -38.07
N LEU A 11 -40.41 25.68 -38.02
CA LEU A 11 -40.93 26.58 -39.07
C LEU A 11 -40.23 27.93 -39.03
N VAL A 12 -39.92 28.44 -37.83
CA VAL A 12 -39.15 29.68 -37.64
C VAL A 12 -37.71 29.48 -38.14
N ALA A 13 -37.09 28.35 -37.79
CA ALA A 13 -35.72 28.02 -38.20
C ALA A 13 -35.53 27.85 -39.72
N ARG A 14 -36.57 27.38 -40.46
CA ARG A 14 -36.53 27.33 -41.93
C ARG A 14 -36.37 28.70 -42.59
N SER A 15 -36.89 29.76 -41.97
CA SER A 15 -36.73 31.13 -42.46
C SER A 15 -35.39 31.78 -42.07
N ARG A 16 -34.69 31.20 -41.09
CA ARG A 16 -33.42 31.71 -40.54
C ARG A 16 -32.44 30.54 -40.36
N ALA A 17 -31.72 30.18 -41.43
CA ALA A 17 -30.80 29.04 -41.43
C ALA A 17 -29.76 29.07 -40.28
N THR A 18 -29.40 30.26 -39.79
CA THR A 18 -28.52 30.45 -38.63
C THR A 18 -29.04 29.80 -37.34
N ALA A 19 -30.36 29.61 -37.19
CA ALA A 19 -30.94 28.90 -36.06
C ALA A 19 -30.59 27.40 -36.08
N PHE A 20 -30.60 26.77 -37.26
CA PHE A 20 -30.17 25.37 -37.41
C PHE A 20 -28.67 25.22 -37.16
N GLN A 21 -27.84 26.14 -37.68
CA GLN A 21 -26.40 26.14 -37.42
C GLN A 21 -26.10 26.24 -35.91
N LYS A 22 -26.77 27.16 -35.20
CA LYS A 22 -26.65 27.28 -33.73
C LYS A 22 -27.11 26.01 -33.02
N SER A 23 -28.21 25.38 -33.47
CA SER A 23 -28.69 24.13 -32.89
C SER A 23 -27.70 22.98 -33.05
N VAL A 24 -27.01 22.89 -34.20
CA VAL A 24 -25.99 21.86 -34.44
C VAL A 24 -24.80 22.08 -33.51
N VAL A 25 -24.31 23.31 -33.38
CA VAL A 25 -23.22 23.65 -32.45
C VAL A 25 -23.61 23.34 -31.01
N MET A 26 -24.81 23.73 -30.56
CA MET A 26 -25.31 23.41 -29.22
C MET A 26 -25.40 21.90 -28.98
N LYS A 27 -25.84 21.12 -29.97
CA LYS A 27 -25.91 19.66 -29.87
C LYS A 27 -24.54 19.00 -29.85
N TYR A 28 -23.57 19.56 -30.57
CA TYR A 28 -22.19 19.09 -30.53
C TYR A 28 -21.56 19.38 -29.16
N LEU A 29 -21.80 20.56 -28.59
CA LEU A 29 -21.40 20.90 -27.23
C LEU A 29 -22.05 20.00 -26.17
N ASP A 30 -23.34 19.68 -26.31
CA ASP A 30 -24.02 18.69 -25.44
C ASP A 30 -23.24 17.36 -25.42
N ASN A 31 -22.79 16.89 -26.58
CA ASN A 31 -22.07 15.62 -26.72
C ASN A 31 -20.66 15.69 -26.11
N LEU A 32 -19.91 16.76 -26.38
CA LEU A 32 -18.58 16.96 -25.79
C LEU A 32 -18.64 17.04 -24.26
N ILE A 33 -19.61 17.78 -23.71
CA ILE A 33 -19.78 17.90 -22.26
C ILE A 33 -20.16 16.54 -21.66
N ALA A 34 -21.08 15.80 -22.28
CA ALA A 34 -21.47 14.47 -21.80
C ALA A 34 -20.29 13.47 -21.82
N TRP A 35 -19.47 13.50 -22.87
CA TRP A 35 -18.28 12.66 -22.98
C TRP A 35 -17.22 13.05 -21.94
N GLY A 36 -16.96 14.35 -21.77
CA GLY A 36 -16.10 14.86 -20.71
C GLY A 36 -16.59 14.46 -19.32
N ASP A 37 -17.90 14.54 -19.05
CA ASP A 37 -18.50 14.18 -17.75
C ASP A 37 -18.36 12.67 -17.49
N GLN A 38 -18.47 11.83 -18.52
CA GLN A 38 -18.26 10.38 -18.41
C GLN A 38 -16.81 10.05 -18.04
N LEU A 39 -15.84 10.66 -18.71
CA LEU A 39 -14.42 10.45 -18.41
C LEU A 39 -14.03 11.00 -17.04
N PHE A 40 -14.57 12.16 -16.67
CA PHE A 40 -14.28 12.80 -15.39
C PHE A 40 -14.80 11.99 -14.19
N ARG A 41 -15.86 11.18 -14.36
CA ARG A 41 -16.32 10.22 -13.34
C ARG A 41 -15.38 9.02 -13.14
N GLY A 42 -14.46 8.77 -14.06
CA GLY A 42 -13.58 7.59 -14.04
C GLY A 42 -12.51 7.59 -12.95
N ASP A 43 -12.36 8.66 -12.17
CA ASP A 43 -11.46 8.81 -11.01
C ASP A 43 -10.02 8.28 -11.23
N LYS A 44 -9.50 8.41 -12.47
CA LYS A 44 -8.12 8.06 -12.87
C LYS A 44 -7.43 9.27 -13.47
N ILE A 45 -6.12 9.44 -13.24
CA ILE A 45 -5.38 10.61 -13.71
C ILE A 45 -5.37 10.71 -15.24
N GLU A 46 -5.25 9.59 -15.94
CA GLU A 46 -5.27 9.55 -17.41
C GLU A 46 -6.66 9.96 -17.95
N LYS A 47 -7.72 9.50 -17.28
CA LYS A 47 -9.11 9.81 -17.65
C LYS A 47 -9.47 11.26 -17.38
N ILE A 48 -8.93 11.85 -16.32
CA ILE A 48 -9.11 13.28 -16.00
C ILE A 48 -8.35 14.14 -17.01
N ASN A 49 -7.14 13.75 -17.41
CA ASN A 49 -6.39 14.43 -18.47
C ASN A 49 -7.14 14.37 -19.81
N GLU A 50 -7.69 13.21 -20.15
CA GLU A 50 -8.54 13.02 -21.34
C GLU A 50 -9.80 13.92 -21.28
N ALA A 51 -10.52 13.93 -20.14
CA ALA A 51 -11.67 14.80 -19.93
C ALA A 51 -11.32 16.29 -20.06
N THR A 52 -10.15 16.70 -19.56
CA THR A 52 -9.68 18.09 -19.63
C THR A 52 -9.54 18.55 -21.07
N GLN A 53 -8.98 17.72 -21.96
CA GLN A 53 -8.86 18.05 -23.38
C GLN A 53 -10.23 18.26 -24.04
N ILE A 54 -11.22 17.44 -23.69
CA ILE A 54 -12.59 17.56 -24.22
C ILE A 54 -13.26 18.86 -23.76
N TYR A 55 -13.10 19.24 -22.49
CA TYR A 55 -13.65 20.51 -22.00
C TYR A 55 -12.95 21.73 -22.57
N ILE A 56 -11.63 21.65 -22.81
CA ILE A 56 -10.89 22.70 -23.52
C ILE A 56 -11.43 22.85 -24.94
N LEU A 57 -11.63 21.74 -25.68
CA LEU A 57 -12.23 21.77 -27.01
C LEU A 57 -13.63 22.43 -26.99
N ALA A 58 -14.47 22.08 -26.02
CA ALA A 58 -15.78 22.72 -25.85
C ALA A 58 -15.65 24.23 -25.55
N SER A 59 -14.66 24.63 -24.75
CA SER A 59 -14.37 26.04 -24.46
C SER A 59 -13.86 26.79 -25.69
N GLU A 60 -13.04 26.17 -26.55
CA GLU A 60 -12.53 26.78 -27.77
C GLU A 60 -13.66 27.01 -28.80
N ILE A 61 -14.58 26.05 -28.92
CA ILE A 61 -15.78 26.17 -29.78
C ILE A 61 -16.70 27.30 -29.29
N LEU A 62 -16.86 27.43 -27.97
CA LEU A 62 -17.65 28.51 -27.37
C LEU A 62 -16.98 29.89 -27.50
N GLY A 63 -15.66 29.94 -27.43
CA GLY A 63 -14.90 31.18 -27.42
C GLY A 63 -15.08 31.99 -26.12
N PRO A 64 -14.57 33.24 -26.07
CA PRO A 64 -14.66 34.07 -24.88
C PRO A 64 -16.12 34.35 -24.52
N ARG A 65 -16.43 34.32 -23.21
CA ARG A 65 -17.78 34.61 -22.72
C ARG A 65 -18.20 36.02 -23.19
N PRO A 66 -19.42 36.19 -23.73
CA PRO A 66 -19.94 37.50 -24.09
C PRO A 66 -19.93 38.46 -22.89
N VAL A 67 -19.23 39.58 -23.02
CA VAL A 67 -19.15 40.60 -21.98
C VAL A 67 -20.48 41.34 -21.87
N GLN A 68 -20.96 41.51 -20.64
CA GLN A 68 -22.13 42.36 -20.40
C GLN A 68 -21.74 43.82 -20.57
N ILE A 69 -22.26 44.46 -21.60
CA ILE A 69 -22.10 45.91 -21.76
C ILE A 69 -23.14 46.58 -20.86
N PRO A 70 -22.73 47.40 -19.88
CA PRO A 70 -23.69 48.15 -19.07
C PRO A 70 -24.51 49.08 -19.99
N PRO A 71 -25.81 49.28 -19.70
CA PRO A 71 -26.63 50.19 -20.49
C PRO A 71 -25.98 51.57 -20.47
N ARG A 72 -25.72 52.11 -21.66
CA ARG A 72 -25.06 53.43 -21.81
C ARG A 72 -26.02 54.61 -21.63
N ALA A 73 -27.32 54.33 -21.55
CA ALA A 73 -28.38 55.28 -21.28
C ALA A 73 -29.59 54.51 -20.71
N GLU A 74 -30.32 55.15 -19.80
CA GLU A 74 -31.60 54.66 -19.30
C GLU A 74 -32.71 55.27 -20.16
N PRO A 75 -33.55 54.46 -20.82
CA PRO A 75 -34.68 54.99 -21.57
C PRO A 75 -35.73 55.55 -20.61
N GLU A 76 -36.39 56.64 -21.02
CA GLU A 76 -37.49 57.23 -20.27
C GLU A 76 -38.64 56.21 -20.11
N ILE A 77 -39.21 56.10 -18.91
CA ILE A 77 -40.27 55.13 -18.61
C ILE A 77 -41.52 55.51 -19.39
N GLN A 78 -41.90 54.68 -20.37
CA GLN A 78 -43.07 54.87 -21.21
C GLN A 78 -44.19 53.89 -20.86
N THR A 79 -45.45 54.36 -20.93
CA THR A 79 -46.63 53.50 -20.76
C THR A 79 -46.99 52.82 -22.08
N PHE A 80 -47.73 51.71 -22.03
CA PHE A 80 -48.16 50.97 -23.24
C PHE A 80 -48.89 51.87 -24.26
N HIS A 81 -49.73 52.80 -23.79
CA HIS A 81 -50.44 53.74 -24.67
C HIS A 81 -49.52 54.73 -25.39
N SER A 82 -48.38 55.11 -24.78
CA SER A 82 -47.38 55.97 -25.43
C SER A 82 -46.48 55.22 -26.42
N LEU A 83 -46.30 53.92 -26.22
CA LEU A 83 -45.47 53.05 -27.08
C LEU A 83 -46.25 52.45 -28.26
N SER A 84 -47.54 52.15 -28.10
CA SER A 84 -48.35 51.43 -29.09
C SER A 84 -48.30 51.96 -30.53
N PRO A 85 -48.21 53.29 -30.79
CA PRO A 85 -48.14 53.81 -32.16
C PRO A 85 -46.76 53.60 -32.80
N ARG A 86 -45.74 53.32 -31.99
CA ARG A 86 -44.33 53.22 -32.38
C ARG A 86 -43.79 51.78 -32.38
N LEU A 87 -44.63 50.79 -32.03
CA LEU A 87 -44.25 49.39 -32.02
C LEU A 87 -44.12 48.84 -33.45
N ASP A 88 -43.00 48.18 -33.73
CA ASP A 88 -42.73 47.47 -34.96
C ASP A 88 -43.39 46.09 -34.99
N SER A 89 -43.18 45.36 -36.09
CA SER A 89 -43.71 44.00 -36.27
C SER A 89 -43.20 42.95 -35.26
N LEU A 90 -42.20 43.30 -34.44
CA LEU A 90 -41.62 42.49 -33.37
C LEU A 90 -42.02 42.98 -31.97
N SER A 91 -43.00 43.89 -31.89
CA SER A 91 -43.46 44.51 -30.64
C SER A 91 -42.35 45.29 -29.91
N ASN A 92 -41.47 45.97 -30.65
CA ASN A 92 -40.43 46.85 -30.11
C ASN A 92 -40.50 48.26 -30.74
N ALA A 93 -39.98 49.28 -30.08
CA ALA A 93 -39.99 50.66 -30.58
C ALA A 93 -38.55 51.21 -30.73
N LEU A 94 -38.27 51.97 -31.77
CA LEU A 94 -37.01 52.73 -31.87
C LEU A 94 -37.13 54.05 -31.12
N VAL A 95 -36.22 54.31 -30.19
CA VAL A 95 -36.18 55.53 -29.38
C VAL A 95 -34.87 56.27 -29.63
N ASN A 96 -34.97 57.59 -29.75
CA ASN A 96 -33.82 58.48 -29.93
C ASN A 96 -33.08 58.60 -28.59
N LEU A 97 -31.77 58.41 -28.59
CA LEU A 97 -30.92 58.69 -27.44
C LEU A 97 -30.80 60.21 -27.27
N GLU A 98 -31.50 60.79 -26.30
CA GLU A 98 -31.47 62.24 -26.05
C GLU A 98 -30.28 62.68 -25.19
N GLN A 99 -29.55 61.72 -24.57
CA GLN A 99 -28.52 62.00 -23.57
C GLN A 99 -27.19 61.25 -23.83
N PHE A 100 -26.80 61.09 -25.10
CA PHE A 100 -25.51 60.50 -25.46
C PHE A 100 -24.47 61.59 -25.76
N THR A 101 -23.69 62.01 -24.76
CA THR A 101 -22.56 62.92 -24.97
C THR A 101 -21.32 62.07 -25.33
N PRO A 102 -20.74 62.18 -26.55
CA PRO A 102 -19.53 61.45 -26.89
C PRO A 102 -18.35 61.90 -26.00
N PRO A 103 -17.53 60.99 -25.46
CA PRO A 103 -16.30 61.39 -24.78
C PRO A 103 -15.33 61.89 -25.86
N HIS A 104 -14.91 63.15 -25.74
CA HIS A 104 -14.00 63.89 -26.63
C HIS A 104 -14.63 64.56 -27.86
N LEU A 105 -15.30 65.69 -27.64
CA LEU A 105 -15.19 66.84 -28.54
C LEU A 105 -14.86 68.08 -27.69
N ALA A 106 -13.57 68.39 -27.60
CA ALA A 106 -13.11 69.67 -27.09
C ALA A 106 -13.75 70.80 -27.92
N LYS A 107 -14.30 71.80 -27.23
CA LYS A 107 -14.89 73.00 -27.83
C LYS A 107 -13.91 73.61 -28.84
N ARG A 108 -14.27 73.62 -30.12
CA ARG A 108 -13.64 74.47 -31.13
C ARG A 108 -14.72 75.36 -31.73
N THR A 109 -14.80 76.57 -31.21
CA THR A 109 -15.58 77.67 -31.81
C THR A 109 -14.79 78.26 -32.95
N LEU A 110 -15.27 78.13 -34.19
CA LEU A 110 -14.89 79.02 -35.29
C LEU A 110 -15.90 78.92 -36.43
N GLY A 111 -16.58 80.04 -36.71
CA GLY A 111 -17.18 80.34 -38.00
C GLY A 111 -18.60 79.84 -38.22
N THR A 112 -19.47 80.76 -38.61
CA THR A 112 -20.86 80.59 -39.02
C THR A 112 -21.01 79.61 -40.20
N LYS A 113 -21.19 78.32 -39.89
CA LYS A 113 -21.84 77.33 -40.76
C LYS A 113 -22.67 76.38 -39.89
N LEU A 114 -23.96 76.28 -40.19
CA LEU A 114 -24.84 75.23 -39.66
C LEU A 114 -24.25 73.86 -40.07
N VAL A 115 -23.64 73.16 -39.11
CA VAL A 115 -23.30 71.75 -39.26
C VAL A 115 -24.62 70.98 -39.17
N PRO A 116 -24.94 70.07 -40.11
CA PRO A 116 -26.12 69.23 -39.98
C PRO A 116 -26.03 68.46 -38.66
N LEU A 117 -27.09 68.53 -37.85
CA LEU A 117 -27.20 67.76 -36.62
C LEU A 117 -26.96 66.29 -37.00
N ALA A 118 -25.89 65.69 -36.50
CA ALA A 118 -25.62 64.28 -36.71
C ALA A 118 -26.88 63.48 -36.32
N PRO A 119 -27.28 62.45 -37.10
CA PRO A 119 -28.47 61.67 -36.79
C PRO A 119 -28.38 61.17 -35.36
N ARG A 120 -29.39 61.49 -34.54
CA ARG A 120 -29.45 61.01 -33.15
C ARG A 120 -29.38 59.48 -33.19
N PRO A 121 -28.44 58.85 -32.46
CA PRO A 121 -28.38 57.40 -32.46
C PRO A 121 -29.70 56.86 -31.90
N THR A 122 -30.33 55.96 -32.66
CA THR A 122 -31.57 55.28 -32.27
C THR A 122 -31.24 53.92 -31.69
N MET A 123 -31.91 53.54 -30.61
CA MET A 123 -31.82 52.21 -30.03
C MET A 123 -33.21 51.60 -29.85
N LEU A 124 -33.26 50.27 -29.76
CA LEU A 124 -34.50 49.59 -29.39
C LEU A 124 -34.86 49.93 -27.95
N PHE A 125 -36.13 50.22 -27.70
CA PHE A 125 -36.67 50.48 -26.37
C PHE A 125 -36.48 49.27 -25.46
N PHE A 126 -36.81 48.08 -25.96
CA PHE A 126 -36.51 46.81 -25.29
C PHE A 126 -35.21 46.21 -25.82
N CYS A 127 -34.31 45.85 -24.90
CA CYS A 127 -33.09 45.12 -25.24
C CYS A 127 -33.44 43.75 -25.84
N THR A 128 -32.64 43.26 -26.78
CA THR A 128 -32.79 41.89 -27.28
C THR A 128 -32.39 40.92 -26.16
N PRO A 129 -33.27 40.01 -25.72
CA PRO A 129 -32.95 39.08 -24.65
C PRO A 129 -31.83 38.15 -25.09
N ARG A 130 -30.96 37.81 -24.14
CA ARG A 130 -29.88 36.85 -24.39
C ARG A 130 -30.46 35.44 -24.44
N ASN A 131 -29.73 34.54 -25.08
CA ASN A 131 -30.06 33.13 -25.05
C ASN A 131 -29.44 32.50 -23.80
N ASP A 132 -30.23 32.39 -22.73
CA ASP A 132 -29.76 31.85 -21.44
C ASP A 132 -29.26 30.41 -21.56
N LYS A 133 -29.86 29.61 -22.45
CA LYS A 133 -29.41 28.24 -22.72
C LYS A 133 -28.04 28.18 -23.40
N LEU A 134 -27.71 29.18 -24.22
CA LEU A 134 -26.37 29.25 -24.78
C LEU A 134 -25.37 29.66 -23.69
N LEU A 135 -25.74 30.65 -22.86
CA LEU A 135 -24.90 31.14 -21.75
C LEU A 135 -24.55 30.04 -20.73
N SER A 136 -25.50 29.13 -20.45
CA SER A 136 -25.28 28.04 -19.50
C SER A 136 -24.16 27.06 -19.92
N TYR A 137 -23.82 26.97 -21.21
CA TYR A 137 -22.68 26.15 -21.64
C TYR A 137 -21.35 26.73 -21.17
N TRP A 138 -21.17 28.06 -21.22
CA TRP A 138 -19.97 28.70 -20.64
C TRP A 138 -19.91 28.46 -19.13
N ASP A 139 -21.04 28.56 -18.42
CA ASP A 139 -21.09 28.29 -16.98
C ASP A 139 -20.69 26.83 -16.67
N THR A 140 -21.22 25.89 -17.44
CA THR A 140 -20.96 24.45 -17.23
C THR A 140 -19.50 24.09 -17.52
N VAL A 141 -18.97 24.51 -18.68
CA VAL A 141 -17.56 24.22 -19.04
C VAL A 141 -16.59 24.90 -18.07
N ALA A 142 -16.87 26.14 -17.67
CA ALA A 142 -16.06 26.84 -16.68
C ALA A 142 -16.06 26.13 -15.31
N ASP A 143 -17.23 25.67 -14.85
CA ASP A 143 -17.36 24.89 -13.61
C ASP A 143 -16.57 23.58 -13.67
N ARG A 144 -16.64 22.82 -14.77
CA ARG A 144 -15.87 21.57 -14.93
C ARG A 144 -14.36 21.80 -14.92
N LEU A 145 -13.89 22.78 -15.70
CA LEU A 145 -12.48 23.13 -15.73
C LEU A 145 -12.00 23.66 -14.37
N PHE A 146 -12.82 24.43 -13.67
CA PHE A 146 -12.52 24.89 -12.31
C PHE A 146 -12.37 23.70 -11.35
N LYS A 147 -13.30 22.74 -11.37
CA LYS A 147 -13.24 21.56 -10.51
C LYS A 147 -11.98 20.74 -10.76
N ILE A 148 -11.63 20.49 -12.02
CA ILE A 148 -10.40 19.75 -12.37
C ILE A 148 -9.16 20.50 -11.86
N ARG A 149 -9.08 21.82 -12.08
CA ARG A 149 -7.93 22.64 -11.65
C ARG A 149 -7.74 22.73 -10.14
N ASN A 150 -8.82 22.53 -9.37
CA ASN A 150 -8.81 22.60 -7.91
C ASN A 150 -8.91 21.21 -7.26
N CYS A 151 -8.58 20.14 -8.00
CA CYS A 151 -8.59 18.76 -7.50
C CYS A 151 -9.95 18.32 -6.92
N MET A 152 -11.06 18.76 -7.52
CA MET A 152 -12.41 18.39 -7.11
C MET A 152 -13.02 17.36 -8.07
N ASN A 153 -13.96 16.55 -7.56
CA ASN A 153 -14.82 15.73 -8.41
C ASN A 153 -15.98 16.53 -9.03
N LEU A 154 -16.82 15.86 -9.82
CA LEU A 154 -17.97 16.48 -10.48
C LEU A 154 -18.96 17.15 -9.50
N GLN A 155 -19.07 16.61 -8.28
CA GLN A 155 -19.91 17.13 -7.20
C GLN A 155 -19.27 18.30 -6.41
N GLY A 156 -18.01 18.66 -6.68
CA GLY A 156 -17.31 19.76 -5.98
C GLY A 156 -16.59 19.35 -4.69
N ILE A 157 -16.35 18.06 -4.47
CA ILE A 157 -15.62 17.52 -3.31
C ILE A 157 -14.14 17.41 -3.69
N VAL A 158 -13.25 17.98 -2.87
CA VAL A 158 -11.79 17.90 -3.04
C VAL A 158 -11.31 16.46 -2.82
N ARG A 159 -10.40 15.98 -3.68
CA ARG A 159 -9.87 14.62 -3.67
C ARG A 159 -8.39 14.59 -3.98
N GLU A 160 -7.68 13.66 -3.35
CA GLU A 160 -6.31 13.29 -3.69
C GLU A 160 -6.32 11.98 -4.49
N LEU A 161 -5.69 11.98 -5.67
CA LEU A 161 -5.59 10.82 -6.55
C LEU A 161 -4.29 10.07 -6.27
N ALA A 162 -4.31 8.74 -6.32
CA ALA A 162 -3.10 7.93 -6.18
C ALA A 162 -2.15 8.19 -7.36
N LEU A 163 -0.86 8.39 -7.07
CA LEU A 163 0.12 8.86 -8.06
C LEU A 163 0.53 7.76 -9.07
N PHE A 164 0.52 6.47 -8.70
CA PHE A 164 0.82 5.30 -9.56
C PHE A 164 0.25 3.97 -8.98
N ASP A 165 0.11 2.93 -9.82
CA ASP A 165 -0.01 1.51 -9.41
C ASP A 165 1.28 1.03 -8.69
N PRO A 166 1.26 -0.04 -7.86
CA PRO A 166 2.36 -0.37 -6.96
C PRO A 166 3.67 -0.74 -7.71
N PRO A 167 4.83 -0.27 -7.24
CA PRO A 167 6.08 -0.39 -7.98
C PRO A 167 6.73 -1.79 -7.89
N ILE A 168 7.45 -2.17 -8.95
CA ILE A 168 8.51 -3.19 -8.91
C ILE A 168 9.78 -2.55 -8.35
N ASP A 169 10.43 -3.26 -7.44
CA ASP A 169 11.48 -2.80 -6.52
C ASP A 169 12.88 -2.65 -7.19
N PRO A 170 13.50 -1.45 -7.23
CA PRO A 170 14.86 -1.23 -7.73
C PRO A 170 15.95 -1.44 -6.65
N LEU A 171 15.61 -1.99 -5.47
CA LEU A 171 16.46 -2.08 -4.29
C LEU A 171 17.36 -3.34 -4.25
N LEU A 172 17.88 -3.79 -5.39
CA LEU A 172 18.79 -4.95 -5.45
C LEU A 172 20.27 -4.54 -5.56
N LEU A 173 20.57 -3.39 -6.19
CA LEU A 173 21.94 -2.89 -6.35
C LEU A 173 22.44 -2.08 -5.14
N ALA A 174 21.55 -1.45 -4.37
CA ALA A 174 21.91 -0.72 -3.15
C ALA A 174 22.19 -1.64 -1.94
N ARG A 175 21.66 -2.88 -1.95
CA ARG A 175 21.84 -3.86 -0.85
C ARG A 175 23.18 -4.60 -0.89
N ALA A 176 23.82 -4.72 -2.06
CA ALA A 176 25.15 -5.32 -2.19
C ALA A 176 26.26 -4.45 -1.56
N VAL A 177 26.08 -3.13 -1.60
CA VAL A 177 27.02 -2.15 -1.01
C VAL A 177 26.76 -1.95 0.49
N ALA A 178 25.51 -2.09 0.94
CA ALA A 178 25.13 -1.98 2.35
C ALA A 178 25.44 -3.24 3.20
N ALA A 179 25.91 -4.34 2.59
CA ALA A 179 26.19 -5.61 3.26
C ALA A 179 27.60 -5.72 3.91
N GLY A 180 28.39 -4.63 3.90
CA GLY A 180 29.53 -4.46 4.81
C GLY A 180 30.64 -5.53 4.74
N LEU A 181 30.95 -6.08 3.57
CA LEU A 181 32.02 -7.06 3.41
C LEU A 181 33.33 -6.37 3.00
N ASP A 182 34.31 -6.43 3.90
CA ASP A 182 35.68 -5.99 3.67
C ASP A 182 36.42 -7.03 2.80
N ILE A 183 36.78 -6.62 1.58
CA ILE A 183 37.60 -7.36 0.62
C ILE A 183 38.97 -7.74 1.22
N GLY A 184 39.39 -7.09 2.31
CA GLY A 184 40.62 -7.41 3.04
C GLY A 184 40.64 -8.78 3.73
N THR A 185 39.49 -9.38 4.07
CA THR A 185 39.46 -10.69 4.76
C THR A 185 39.88 -11.85 3.85
N ALA A 186 39.56 -11.79 2.55
CA ALA A 186 39.97 -12.80 1.58
C ALA A 186 41.50 -12.80 1.31
N LEU A 187 42.20 -11.70 1.63
CA LEU A 187 43.66 -11.59 1.48
C LEU A 187 44.45 -12.13 2.68
N ASN A 188 43.84 -12.20 3.87
CA ASN A 188 44.48 -12.76 5.07
C ASN A 188 44.47 -14.30 5.12
N ASP A 189 43.66 -14.96 4.29
CA ASP A 189 43.58 -16.42 4.19
C ASP A 189 44.86 -17.08 3.62
N MET A 190 45.72 -16.32 2.92
CA MET A 190 46.94 -16.86 2.31
C MET A 190 48.12 -17.00 3.29
N SER A 191 48.01 -16.49 4.53
CA SER A 191 49.14 -16.38 5.46
C SER A 191 48.78 -16.65 6.94
N ALA A 192 47.89 -17.62 7.21
CA ALA A 192 47.64 -18.04 8.58
C ALA A 192 48.86 -18.79 9.17
N PRO A 193 49.33 -18.44 10.39
CA PRO A 193 50.47 -19.13 11.01
C PRO A 193 50.13 -20.59 11.32
N LEU A 194 51.14 -21.46 11.21
CA LEU A 194 51.03 -22.89 11.56
C LEU A 194 50.55 -23.03 13.02
N PRO A 195 49.45 -23.76 13.30
CA PRO A 195 49.04 -24.03 14.67
C PRO A 195 50.05 -24.90 15.44
N ASN A 196 50.12 -24.70 16.75
CA ASN A 196 51.05 -25.43 17.63
C ASN A 196 50.65 -26.91 17.86
N HIS A 197 49.38 -27.26 17.67
CA HIS A 197 48.87 -28.62 17.87
C HIS A 197 48.64 -29.33 16.54
N ARG A 198 48.75 -30.66 16.59
CA ARG A 198 48.51 -31.59 15.49
C ARG A 198 47.09 -31.51 14.94
N PHE A 199 46.95 -31.91 13.69
CA PHE A 199 45.70 -31.94 12.95
C PHE A 199 44.59 -32.67 13.70
N ALA A 200 44.89 -33.84 14.28
CA ALA A 200 43.91 -34.67 14.97
C ALA A 200 43.19 -33.92 16.11
N VAL A 201 43.89 -33.04 16.84
CA VAL A 201 43.28 -32.22 17.89
C VAL A 201 42.59 -31.00 17.30
N GLN A 202 43.22 -30.35 16.32
CA GLN A 202 42.67 -29.14 15.70
C GLN A 202 41.35 -29.40 14.96
N VAL A 203 41.24 -30.52 14.24
CA VAL A 203 40.02 -30.88 13.51
C VAL A 203 38.87 -31.17 14.47
N GLN A 204 39.13 -31.85 15.60
CA GLN A 204 38.09 -32.09 16.61
C GLN A 204 37.65 -30.78 17.24
N LYS A 205 38.58 -29.90 17.60
CA LYS A 205 38.23 -28.59 18.16
C LYS A 205 37.43 -27.74 17.17
N ALA A 206 37.76 -27.78 15.88
CA ALA A 206 36.99 -27.11 14.83
C ALA A 206 35.60 -27.73 14.67
N LEU A 207 35.47 -29.06 14.74
CA LEU A 207 34.17 -29.76 14.70
C LEU A 207 33.28 -29.40 15.90
N ASP A 208 33.86 -29.24 17.09
CA ASP A 208 33.12 -28.84 18.29
C ASP A 208 32.55 -27.41 18.13
N ILE A 209 33.40 -26.45 17.77
CA ILE A 209 32.99 -25.04 17.59
C ILE A 209 31.97 -24.92 16.45
N THR A 210 32.14 -25.67 15.37
CA THR A 210 31.16 -25.68 14.27
C THR A 210 29.84 -26.34 14.67
N SER A 211 29.86 -27.33 15.57
CA SER A 211 28.64 -27.89 16.14
C SER A 211 27.88 -26.87 17.01
N GLU A 212 28.59 -26.08 17.81
CA GLU A 212 28.00 -24.94 18.55
C GLU A 212 27.45 -23.88 17.58
N LEU A 213 28.15 -23.59 16.48
CA LEU A 213 27.65 -22.69 15.45
C LEU A 213 26.34 -23.22 14.82
N ARG A 214 26.23 -24.52 14.56
CA ARG A 214 25.00 -25.13 14.03
C ARG A 214 23.84 -24.98 15.00
N SER A 215 24.05 -25.25 16.29
CA SER A 215 23.02 -25.08 17.31
C SER A 215 22.57 -23.63 17.44
N LEU A 216 23.51 -22.66 17.44
CA LEU A 216 23.20 -21.23 17.37
C LEU A 216 22.40 -20.86 16.12
N GLY A 217 22.74 -21.43 14.96
CA GLY A 217 21.99 -21.24 13.72
C GLY A 217 20.53 -21.70 13.83
N THR A 218 20.28 -22.85 14.48
CA THR A 218 18.91 -23.32 14.72
C THR A 218 18.14 -22.44 15.70
N ALA A 219 18.78 -21.99 16.79
CA ALA A 219 18.18 -21.08 17.75
C ALA A 219 17.86 -19.72 17.12
N PHE A 220 18.75 -19.23 16.24
CA PHE A 220 18.55 -17.99 15.50
C PHE A 220 17.38 -18.10 14.51
N LEU A 221 17.28 -19.21 13.77
CA LEU A 221 16.13 -19.46 12.89
C LEU A 221 14.82 -19.50 13.68
N GLN A 222 14.77 -20.20 14.81
CA GLN A 222 13.59 -20.24 15.67
C GLN A 222 13.21 -18.85 16.19
N ALA A 223 14.20 -18.03 16.57
CA ALA A 223 13.93 -16.66 17.01
C ALA A 223 13.34 -15.79 15.88
N LEU A 224 13.81 -15.96 14.65
CA LEU A 224 13.25 -15.29 13.47
C LEU A 224 11.81 -15.74 13.20
N GLU A 225 11.54 -17.04 13.22
CA GLU A 225 10.19 -17.58 13.04
C GLU A 225 9.22 -17.08 14.13
N LYS A 226 9.66 -17.05 15.39
CA LYS A 226 8.86 -16.53 16.50
C LYS A 226 8.58 -15.04 16.37
N LYS A 227 9.59 -14.24 16.03
CA LYS A 227 9.43 -12.81 15.72
C LYS A 227 8.36 -12.60 14.63
N ASP A 228 8.47 -13.30 13.51
CA ASP A 228 7.55 -13.14 12.39
C ASP A 228 6.13 -13.60 12.75
N SER A 229 6.01 -14.67 13.54
CA SER A 229 4.72 -15.16 14.05
C SER A 229 4.03 -14.16 14.98
N GLU A 230 4.78 -13.50 15.87
CA GLU A 230 4.24 -12.48 16.77
C GLU A 230 3.89 -11.20 16.02
N ASN A 231 4.69 -10.81 15.04
CA ASN A 231 4.38 -9.69 14.16
C ASN A 231 3.06 -9.92 13.39
N LEU A 232 2.86 -11.13 12.85
CA LEU A 232 1.61 -11.49 12.19
C LEU A 232 0.42 -11.51 13.16
N SER A 233 0.62 -12.00 14.38
CA SER A 233 -0.41 -12.01 15.44
C SER A 233 -0.85 -10.59 15.79
N LEU A 234 0.10 -9.68 16.00
CA LEU A 234 -0.16 -8.26 16.27
C LEU A 234 -0.89 -7.59 15.10
N LEU A 235 -0.48 -7.87 13.86
CA LEU A 235 -1.13 -7.33 12.67
C LEU A 235 -2.58 -7.81 12.56
N ARG A 236 -2.84 -9.10 12.82
CA ARG A 236 -4.20 -9.67 12.83
C ARG A 236 -5.08 -9.01 13.88
N SER A 237 -4.57 -8.86 15.10
CA SER A 237 -5.31 -8.20 16.18
C SER A 237 -5.67 -6.75 15.84
N LYS A 238 -4.71 -5.99 15.26
CA LYS A 238 -4.96 -4.63 14.77
C LYS A 238 -6.05 -4.58 13.69
N HIS A 239 -6.00 -5.50 12.73
CA HIS A 239 -7.02 -5.59 11.68
C HIS A 239 -8.39 -5.95 12.25
N GLU A 240 -8.45 -6.87 13.22
CA GLU A 240 -9.69 -7.27 13.89
C GLU A 240 -10.36 -6.09 14.59
N VAL A 241 -9.59 -5.30 15.36
CA VAL A 241 -10.10 -4.06 15.98
C VAL A 241 -10.64 -3.09 14.93
N SER A 242 -9.91 -2.88 13.83
CA SER A 242 -10.34 -1.98 12.75
C SER A 242 -11.63 -2.44 12.08
N VAL A 243 -11.81 -3.76 11.88
CA VAL A 243 -13.03 -4.33 11.30
C VAL A 243 -14.19 -4.16 12.27
N LEU A 244 -14.00 -4.42 13.56
CA LEU A 244 -15.03 -4.21 14.58
C LEU A 244 -15.44 -2.75 14.69
N ASP A 245 -14.50 -1.81 14.55
CA ASP A 245 -14.79 -0.38 14.51
C ASP A 245 -15.67 -0.01 13.29
N ALA A 246 -15.38 -0.58 12.12
CA ALA A 246 -16.19 -0.38 10.93
C ALA A 246 -17.61 -0.98 11.08
N VAL A 247 -17.74 -2.18 11.61
CA VAL A 247 -19.04 -2.83 11.86
C VAL A 247 -19.86 -2.04 12.90
N ARG A 248 -19.20 -1.44 13.90
CA ARG A 248 -19.87 -0.57 14.87
C ARG A 248 -20.54 0.62 14.20
N MET A 249 -19.89 1.25 13.22
CA MET A 249 -20.48 2.34 12.44
C MET A 249 -21.74 1.88 11.69
N ILE A 250 -21.73 0.67 11.13
CA ILE A 250 -22.90 0.08 10.47
C ILE A 250 -24.03 -0.14 11.47
N LYS A 251 -23.74 -0.70 12.65
CA LYS A 251 -24.73 -0.90 13.72
C LYS A 251 -25.35 0.41 14.19
N GLN A 252 -24.55 1.48 14.30
CA GLN A 252 -25.07 2.82 14.60
C GLN A 252 -26.04 3.31 13.52
N LYS A 253 -25.70 3.11 12.24
CA LYS A 253 -26.59 3.46 11.12
C LYS A 253 -27.87 2.63 11.09
N GLN A 254 -27.82 1.36 11.50
CA GLN A 254 -29.02 0.52 11.64
C GLN A 254 -29.97 1.05 12.73
N ILE A 255 -29.44 1.57 13.83
CA ILE A 255 -30.26 2.23 14.86
C ILE A 255 -30.89 3.51 14.30
N ASP A 256 -30.11 4.34 13.60
CA ASP A 256 -30.61 5.58 13.00
C ASP A 256 -31.73 5.29 11.98
N ASP A 257 -31.56 4.27 11.14
CA ASP A 257 -32.54 3.80 10.16
C ASP A 257 -33.83 3.26 10.83
N ALA A 258 -33.68 2.44 11.89
CA ALA A 258 -34.81 1.95 12.66
C ALA A 258 -35.59 3.07 13.35
N ARG A 259 -34.90 4.10 13.86
CA ARG A 259 -35.51 5.30 14.46
C ARG A 259 -36.22 6.15 13.41
N SER A 260 -35.62 6.34 12.24
CA SER A 260 -36.26 7.04 11.12
C SER A 260 -37.53 6.32 10.67
N THR A 261 -37.49 4.99 10.61
CA THR A 261 -38.67 4.16 10.29
C THR A 261 -39.77 4.31 11.35
N LEU A 262 -39.42 4.28 12.64
CA LEU A 262 -40.35 4.53 13.72
C LEU A 262 -41.01 5.92 13.58
N GLN A 263 -40.21 6.96 13.33
CA GLN A 263 -40.71 8.32 13.14
C GLN A 263 -41.64 8.43 11.93
N ALA A 264 -41.32 7.75 10.82
CA ALA A 264 -42.18 7.71 9.64
C ALA A 264 -43.56 7.08 9.96
N ILE A 265 -43.58 5.98 10.72
CA ILE A 265 -44.84 5.34 11.15
C ILE A 265 -45.61 6.26 12.11
N THR A 266 -44.93 6.96 13.03
CA THR A 266 -45.56 7.96 13.91
C THR A 266 -46.19 9.12 13.13
N ASN A 267 -45.52 9.62 12.09
CA ASN A 267 -46.08 10.66 11.22
C ASN A 267 -47.28 10.14 10.42
N SER A 268 -47.23 8.88 9.97
CA SER A 268 -48.37 8.21 9.34
C SER A 268 -49.57 8.15 10.29
N ARG A 269 -49.35 7.82 11.57
CA ARG A 269 -50.39 7.85 12.61
C ARG A 269 -51.04 9.23 12.72
N ALA A 270 -50.23 10.29 12.82
CA ALA A 270 -50.73 11.66 12.91
C ALA A 270 -51.60 12.03 11.70
N THR A 271 -51.20 11.60 10.50
CA THR A 271 -51.96 11.83 9.26
C THR A 271 -53.32 11.12 9.29
N VAL A 272 -53.37 9.86 9.75
CA VAL A 272 -54.65 9.13 9.89
C VAL A 272 -55.50 9.70 11.03
N GLN A 273 -54.88 10.21 12.09
CA GLN A 273 -55.58 10.91 13.17
C GLN A 273 -56.27 12.17 12.67
N GLU A 274 -55.61 12.97 11.83
CA GLU A 274 -56.22 14.12 11.19
C GLU A 274 -57.40 13.73 10.29
N LYS A 275 -57.30 12.62 9.54
CA LYS A 275 -58.43 12.09 8.77
C LYS A 275 -59.61 11.69 9.68
N TYR A 276 -59.35 11.07 10.82
CA TYR A 276 -60.39 10.74 11.80
C TYR A 276 -61.06 12.00 12.35
N ASN A 277 -60.26 12.98 12.79
CA ASN A 277 -60.74 14.25 13.35
C ASN A 277 -61.61 15.00 12.32
N TYR A 278 -61.14 15.08 11.07
CA TYR A 278 -61.83 15.76 9.98
C TYR A 278 -63.20 15.14 9.65
N ASN A 279 -63.30 13.81 9.64
CA ASN A 279 -64.55 13.13 9.31
C ASN A 279 -65.53 13.03 10.50
N SER A 280 -65.03 12.96 11.74
CA SER A 280 -65.88 12.82 12.94
C SER A 280 -66.47 14.14 13.44
N THR A 281 -65.80 15.27 13.20
CA THR A 281 -66.21 16.59 13.72
C THR A 281 -67.12 17.38 12.76
N ARG A 282 -67.58 16.74 11.67
CA ARG A 282 -68.34 17.44 10.62
C ARG A 282 -69.84 17.50 10.92
N ASP A 283 -70.40 18.70 10.82
CA ASP A 283 -71.84 18.93 10.88
C ASP A 283 -72.56 18.33 9.66
N PHE A 284 -73.79 17.88 9.86
CA PHE A 284 -74.60 17.22 8.84
C PHE A 284 -74.89 18.12 7.62
N MET A 285 -75.03 19.43 7.85
CA MET A 285 -75.21 20.44 6.81
C MET A 285 -74.41 21.69 7.16
N ASN A 286 -73.76 22.30 6.18
CA ASN A 286 -73.12 23.61 6.37
C ASN A 286 -74.14 24.76 6.34
N GLU A 287 -73.77 25.97 6.78
CA GLU A 287 -74.71 27.11 6.84
C GLU A 287 -75.34 27.47 5.47
N TRP A 288 -74.59 27.32 4.38
CA TRP A 288 -75.08 27.56 3.02
C TRP A 288 -76.03 26.46 2.52
N GLU A 289 -75.84 25.22 2.96
CA GLU A 289 -76.72 24.08 2.66
C GLU A 289 -78.02 24.18 3.45
N ILE A 290 -77.97 24.65 4.71
CA ILE A 290 -79.14 24.94 5.53
C ILE A 290 -79.98 26.06 4.90
N THR A 291 -79.32 27.15 4.50
CA THR A 291 -80.00 28.28 3.83
C THR A 291 -80.53 27.90 2.45
N SER A 292 -79.82 27.08 1.67
CA SER A 292 -80.32 26.54 0.40
C SER A 292 -81.56 25.67 0.60
N MET A 293 -81.61 24.85 1.65
CA MET A 293 -82.79 24.04 1.97
C MET A 293 -83.95 24.91 2.46
N GLY A 294 -83.66 25.98 3.21
CA GLY A 294 -84.62 27.03 3.59
C GLY A 294 -85.21 27.78 2.38
N LEU A 295 -84.40 28.07 1.37
CA LEU A 295 -84.85 28.70 0.13
C LEU A 295 -85.67 27.74 -0.75
N GLU A 296 -85.30 26.46 -0.85
CA GLU A 296 -86.10 25.45 -1.57
C GLU A 296 -87.46 25.20 -0.91
N THR A 297 -87.51 25.16 0.43
CA THR A 297 -88.78 25.07 1.18
C THR A 297 -89.64 26.32 1.02
N ALA A 298 -89.05 27.52 1.02
CA ALA A 298 -89.78 28.75 0.72
C ALA A 298 -90.32 28.78 -0.73
N ALA A 299 -89.57 28.26 -1.70
CA ALA A 299 -90.01 28.14 -3.10
C ALA A 299 -91.20 27.18 -3.25
N LEU A 300 -91.25 26.09 -2.48
CA LEU A 300 -92.40 25.19 -2.41
C LEU A 300 -93.66 25.90 -1.90
N LEU A 301 -93.54 26.75 -0.88
CA LEU A 301 -94.67 27.55 -0.37
C LEU A 301 -95.19 28.57 -1.40
N GLY A 302 -94.29 29.19 -2.17
CA GLY A 302 -94.65 30.10 -3.25
C GLY A 302 -95.48 29.45 -4.36
N LEU A 303 -95.13 28.22 -4.77
CA LEU A 303 -95.86 27.46 -5.80
C LEU A 303 -97.29 27.08 -5.37
N VAL A 304 -97.53 26.84 -4.08
CA VAL A 304 -98.87 26.58 -3.53
C VAL A 304 -99.75 27.84 -3.61
N ILE A 305 -99.19 29.01 -3.30
CA ILE A 305 -99.90 30.30 -3.38
C ILE A 305 -100.21 30.66 -4.85
N GLU A 306 -99.30 30.38 -5.78
CA GLU A 306 -99.50 30.59 -7.21
C GLU A 306 -100.54 29.64 -7.82
N GLY A 307 -100.65 28.41 -7.31
CA GLY A 307 -101.66 27.43 -7.74
C GLY A 307 -103.10 27.83 -7.41
N VAL A 308 -103.32 28.48 -6.26
CA VAL A 308 -104.65 28.94 -5.81
C VAL A 308 -105.12 30.17 -6.61
N THR A 309 -104.21 31.08 -6.96
CA THR A 309 -104.54 32.31 -7.70
C THR A 309 -104.94 32.05 -9.16
N LYS A 310 -104.31 31.08 -9.86
CA LYS A 310 -104.68 30.72 -11.25
C LYS A 310 -106.04 30.01 -11.38
N VAL A 311 -106.53 29.38 -10.32
CA VAL A 311 -107.89 28.80 -10.29
C VAL A 311 -108.95 29.89 -10.17
N VAL A 312 -108.64 30.99 -9.47
CA VAL A 312 -109.54 32.15 -9.31
C VAL A 312 -109.61 33.00 -10.59
N GLU A 313 -108.54 33.06 -11.40
CA GLU A 313 -108.61 33.67 -12.74
C GLU A 313 -109.44 32.82 -13.73
N GLY A 314 -109.44 31.49 -13.58
CA GLY A 314 -110.25 30.59 -14.40
C GLY A 314 -111.76 30.76 -14.25
N THR A 315 -112.24 31.23 -13.10
CA THR A 315 -113.67 31.53 -12.86
C THR A 315 -114.07 32.93 -13.31
N ALA A 316 -113.13 33.88 -13.41
CA ALA A 316 -113.40 35.24 -13.90
C ALA A 316 -113.67 35.30 -15.42
N PHE A 317 -113.15 34.35 -16.21
CA PHE A 317 -113.44 34.24 -17.65
C PHE A 317 -114.79 33.56 -17.99
N ALA A 318 -115.61 33.22 -16.99
CA ALA A 318 -116.94 32.65 -17.18
C ALA A 318 -118.05 33.69 -17.44
N PHE A 319 -117.75 34.99 -17.33
CA PHE A 319 -118.71 36.07 -17.65
C PHE A 319 -118.52 36.58 -19.09
N PRO A 320 -119.59 36.71 -19.90
CA PRO A 320 -119.48 37.14 -21.30
C PRO A 320 -119.24 38.66 -21.43
N ASP A 321 -118.34 39.07 -22.32
CA ASP A 321 -118.12 40.47 -22.70
C ASP A 321 -119.33 41.02 -23.46
N ALA A 322 -119.97 42.07 -22.93
CA ALA A 322 -121.10 42.74 -23.58
C ALA A 322 -120.60 43.87 -24.51
N LYS A 323 -120.88 43.75 -25.81
CA LYS A 323 -120.71 44.84 -26.80
C LYS A 323 -121.96 45.72 -26.80
N VAL A 324 -121.82 47.01 -26.51
CA VAL A 324 -122.94 47.99 -26.56
C VAL A 324 -122.83 48.84 -27.82
N ALA A 325 -123.70 48.60 -28.80
CA ALA A 325 -124.12 49.57 -29.81
C ALA A 325 -125.45 49.12 -30.46
N ALA A 326 -126.44 50.01 -30.48
CA ALA A 326 -127.80 49.79 -31.01
C ALA A 326 -127.90 50.15 -32.51
N PRO A 327 -128.97 49.75 -33.24
CA PRO A 327 -129.96 48.71 -32.96
C PRO A 327 -129.97 47.59 -34.05
N THR A 328 -130.31 46.36 -33.65
CA THR A 328 -130.55 45.14 -34.47
C THR A 328 -129.39 44.17 -34.76
N SER A 329 -128.77 43.62 -33.71
CA SER A 329 -128.39 42.18 -33.68
C SER A 329 -128.11 41.70 -32.24
N LEU A 330 -128.98 40.85 -31.68
CA LEU A 330 -128.73 40.10 -30.45
C LEU A 330 -127.96 38.82 -30.79
N GLY A 331 -126.71 38.75 -30.40
CA GLY A 331 -125.89 37.54 -30.52
C GLY A 331 -125.03 37.38 -29.27
N VAL A 332 -125.11 36.21 -28.63
CA VAL A 332 -124.16 35.80 -27.60
C VAL A 332 -123.05 35.04 -28.32
N THR A 333 -121.84 35.60 -28.40
CA THR A 333 -120.69 34.87 -28.92
C THR A 333 -120.19 33.90 -27.87
N TYR A 334 -120.67 32.65 -27.92
CA TYR A 334 -120.05 31.52 -27.21
C TYR A 334 -119.14 30.79 -28.21
N GLY A 335 -117.83 31.09 -28.15
CA GLY A 335 -116.84 30.59 -29.09
C GLY A 335 -115.51 30.23 -28.42
N GLY A 336 -114.72 29.37 -29.07
CA GLY A 336 -113.57 28.63 -28.52
C GLY A 336 -112.44 29.42 -27.82
N SER A 337 -112.49 30.75 -27.79
CA SER A 337 -111.57 31.59 -27.00
C SER A 337 -111.75 31.46 -25.48
N ASN A 338 -112.96 31.15 -24.99
CA ASN A 338 -113.20 30.97 -23.54
C ASN A 338 -112.91 29.53 -23.08
N LEU A 339 -113.17 28.53 -23.93
CA LEU A 339 -112.76 27.13 -23.70
C LEU A 339 -111.23 26.96 -23.73
N GLY A 340 -110.53 27.67 -24.62
CA GLY A 340 -109.06 27.68 -24.67
C GLY A 340 -108.40 28.29 -23.42
N LYS A 341 -108.99 29.33 -22.84
CA LYS A 341 -108.50 29.96 -21.60
C LYS A 341 -108.74 29.11 -20.35
N ILE A 342 -109.89 28.42 -20.26
CA ILE A 342 -110.16 27.45 -19.17
C ILE A 342 -109.20 26.26 -19.28
N ALA A 343 -108.97 25.75 -20.49
CA ALA A 343 -107.98 24.69 -20.73
C ALA A 343 -106.54 25.15 -20.40
N GLN A 344 -106.19 26.41 -20.69
CA GLN A 344 -104.91 27.00 -20.30
C GLN A 344 -104.77 27.17 -18.78
N ALA A 345 -105.81 27.61 -18.08
CA ALA A 345 -105.82 27.73 -16.62
C ALA A 345 -105.69 26.35 -15.94
N PHE A 346 -106.39 25.34 -16.45
CA PHE A 346 -106.27 23.95 -15.98
C PHE A 346 -104.89 23.36 -16.30
N ALA A 347 -104.35 23.59 -17.49
CA ALA A 347 -102.99 23.19 -17.86
C ALA A 347 -101.94 23.88 -16.97
N ALA A 348 -102.14 25.16 -16.61
CA ALA A 348 -101.30 25.89 -15.67
C ALA A 348 -101.39 25.35 -14.25
N PHE A 349 -102.59 24.96 -13.78
CA PHE A 349 -102.78 24.28 -12.49
C PHE A 349 -102.07 22.92 -12.45
N MET A 350 -102.22 22.10 -13.51
CA MET A 350 -101.52 20.82 -13.63
C MET A 350 -100.00 20.99 -13.76
N HIS A 351 -99.55 22.03 -14.45
CA HIS A 351 -98.13 22.39 -14.52
C HIS A 351 -97.59 22.82 -13.15
N ASN A 352 -98.31 23.66 -12.40
CA ASN A 352 -97.91 24.06 -11.05
C ASN A 352 -97.85 22.87 -10.08
N ASN A 353 -98.81 21.95 -10.14
CA ASN A 353 -98.76 20.71 -9.36
C ASN A 353 -97.57 19.82 -9.78
N ALA A 354 -97.30 19.68 -11.07
CA ALA A 354 -96.13 18.94 -11.55
C ALA A 354 -94.81 19.59 -11.10
N GLN A 355 -94.72 20.93 -11.09
CA GLN A 355 -93.57 21.66 -10.55
C GLN A 355 -93.43 21.48 -9.04
N PHE A 356 -94.53 21.49 -8.27
CA PHE A 356 -94.52 21.19 -6.83
C PHE A 356 -94.01 19.78 -6.52
N VAL A 357 -94.48 18.77 -7.25
CA VAL A 357 -94.00 17.38 -7.10
C VAL A 357 -92.53 17.25 -7.52
N LYS A 358 -92.12 17.95 -8.58
CA LYS A 358 -90.72 17.97 -9.02
C LYS A 358 -89.79 18.65 -8.00
N GLN A 359 -90.22 19.78 -7.42
CA GLN A 359 -89.44 20.52 -6.41
C GLN A 359 -89.34 19.74 -5.09
N SER A 360 -90.41 19.06 -4.67
CA SER A 360 -90.36 18.19 -3.47
C SER A 360 -89.51 16.94 -3.70
N SER A 361 -89.54 16.37 -4.91
CA SER A 361 -88.62 15.30 -5.33
C SER A 361 -87.15 15.76 -5.35
N SER A 362 -86.88 16.98 -5.83
CA SER A 362 -85.55 17.61 -5.78
C SER A 362 -85.03 17.74 -4.35
N MET A 363 -85.86 18.25 -3.44
CA MET A 363 -85.52 18.42 -2.02
C MET A 363 -85.27 17.08 -1.33
N ALA A 364 -86.10 16.06 -1.59
CA ALA A 364 -85.89 14.71 -1.06
C ALA A 364 -84.60 14.07 -1.60
N SER A 365 -84.27 14.30 -2.88
CA SER A 365 -83.01 13.86 -3.48
C SER A 365 -81.79 14.57 -2.86
N MET A 366 -81.90 15.88 -2.60
CA MET A 366 -80.88 16.68 -1.92
C MET A 366 -80.61 16.14 -0.51
N LEU A 367 -81.67 15.93 0.28
CA LEU A 367 -81.58 15.37 1.64
C LEU A 367 -81.03 13.93 1.63
N GLY A 368 -81.45 13.11 0.67
CA GLY A 368 -80.91 11.76 0.47
C GLY A 368 -79.43 11.75 0.09
N SER A 369 -78.92 12.81 -0.55
CA SER A 369 -77.49 12.98 -0.83
C SER A 369 -76.70 13.36 0.42
N PHE A 370 -77.26 14.19 1.31
CA PHE A 370 -76.64 14.55 2.60
C PHE A 370 -76.55 13.35 3.54
N TRP A 371 -77.60 12.52 3.62
CA TRP A 371 -77.57 11.27 4.37
C TRP A 371 -76.52 10.29 3.87
N ARG A 372 -76.42 10.07 2.55
CA ARG A 372 -75.36 9.22 1.98
C ARG A 372 -73.96 9.76 2.28
N ARG A 373 -73.77 11.07 2.18
CA ARG A 373 -72.51 11.74 2.54
C ARG A 373 -72.15 11.59 4.01
N LYS A 374 -73.14 11.68 4.92
CA LYS A 374 -72.91 11.45 6.36
C LYS A 374 -72.55 10.00 6.65
N GLN A 375 -73.23 9.05 6.01
CA GLN A 375 -72.87 7.63 6.09
C GLN A 375 -71.45 7.36 5.59
N ASP A 376 -71.04 8.01 4.49
CA ASP A 376 -69.67 7.93 3.99
C ASP A 376 -68.66 8.51 4.99
N TRP A 377 -68.94 9.68 5.60
CA TRP A 377 -68.06 10.24 6.63
C TRP A 377 -67.96 9.33 7.87
N ASP A 378 -69.07 8.76 8.33
CA ASP A 378 -69.09 7.82 9.47
C ASP A 378 -68.32 6.53 9.16
N TYR A 379 -68.47 6.03 7.93
CA TYR A 379 -67.72 4.88 7.46
C TYR A 379 -66.21 5.18 7.38
N GLN A 380 -65.82 6.34 6.82
CA GLN A 380 -64.43 6.78 6.74
C GLN A 380 -63.82 7.02 8.13
N ALA A 381 -64.59 7.58 9.07
CA ALA A 381 -64.15 7.72 10.46
C ALA A 381 -63.91 6.34 11.10
N THR A 382 -64.82 5.38 10.89
CA THR A 382 -64.68 4.01 11.41
C THR A 382 -63.46 3.28 10.81
N LEU A 383 -63.22 3.45 9.50
CA LEU A 383 -62.02 2.93 8.84
C LEU A 383 -60.74 3.55 9.42
N ALA A 384 -60.71 4.87 9.59
CA ALA A 384 -59.57 5.57 10.18
C ALA A 384 -59.28 5.08 11.61
N THR A 385 -60.29 4.77 12.43
CA THR A 385 -60.10 4.16 13.76
C THR A 385 -59.40 2.80 13.69
N LYS A 386 -59.79 1.94 12.73
CA LYS A 386 -59.15 0.63 12.53
C LYS A 386 -57.72 0.77 12.00
N GLU A 387 -57.49 1.71 11.08
CA GLU A 387 -56.15 2.04 10.58
C GLU A 387 -55.25 2.57 11.70
N LEU A 388 -55.76 3.42 12.60
CA LEU A 388 -55.03 3.90 13.78
C LEU A 388 -54.61 2.74 14.69
N ALA A 389 -55.52 1.82 15.00
CA ALA A 389 -55.20 0.64 15.81
C ALA A 389 -54.13 -0.25 15.15
N GLN A 390 -54.18 -0.44 13.83
CA GLN A 390 -53.15 -1.18 13.10
C GLN A 390 -51.79 -0.45 13.11
N ILE A 391 -51.79 0.88 12.96
CA ILE A 391 -50.56 1.68 13.03
C ILE A 391 -49.97 1.64 14.43
N ASP A 392 -50.79 1.65 15.48
CA ASP A 392 -50.34 1.53 16.88
C ASP A 392 -49.59 0.21 17.12
N GLU A 393 -50.09 -0.92 16.61
CA GLU A 393 -49.36 -2.20 16.64
C GLU A 393 -48.04 -2.15 15.86
N ASN A 394 -48.03 -1.51 14.69
CA ASN A 394 -46.81 -1.32 13.91
C ASN A 394 -45.77 -0.44 14.62
N ILE A 395 -46.23 0.57 15.39
CA ILE A 395 -45.36 1.41 16.22
C ILE A 395 -44.70 0.55 17.30
N ILE A 396 -45.45 -0.30 17.99
CA ILE A 396 -44.90 -1.23 18.99
C ILE A 396 -43.84 -2.15 18.34
N GLY A 397 -44.16 -2.74 17.18
CA GLY A 397 -43.20 -3.56 16.43
C GLY A 397 -41.93 -2.80 16.03
N ALA A 398 -42.05 -1.54 15.61
CA ALA A 398 -40.92 -0.69 15.28
C ALA A 398 -40.08 -0.30 16.52
N GLN A 399 -40.71 -0.04 17.66
CA GLN A 399 -40.02 0.20 18.94
C GLN A 399 -39.20 -1.02 19.37
N ILE A 400 -39.74 -2.23 19.22
CA ILE A 400 -39.02 -3.48 19.49
C ILE A 400 -37.80 -3.60 18.58
N LYS A 401 -37.92 -3.29 17.28
CA LYS A 401 -36.78 -3.31 16.35
C LYS A 401 -35.67 -2.32 16.76
N VAL A 402 -36.03 -1.12 17.21
CA VAL A 402 -35.06 -0.16 17.77
C VAL A 402 -34.36 -0.76 18.99
N ALA A 403 -35.10 -1.34 19.93
CA ALA A 403 -34.53 -1.97 21.12
C ALA A 403 -33.59 -3.16 20.79
N ILE A 404 -33.94 -3.98 19.79
CA ILE A 404 -33.09 -5.06 19.28
C ILE A 404 -31.78 -4.48 18.72
N ALA A 405 -31.86 -3.48 17.84
CA ALA A 405 -30.68 -2.84 17.25
C ALA A 405 -29.77 -2.20 18.31
N GLU A 406 -30.33 -1.57 19.34
CA GLU A 406 -29.57 -1.04 20.48
C GLU A 406 -28.89 -2.14 21.30
N LYS A 407 -29.57 -3.28 21.50
CA LYS A 407 -28.98 -4.43 22.21
C LYS A 407 -27.87 -5.10 21.40
N GLU A 408 -28.04 -5.20 20.08
CA GLU A 408 -27.00 -5.68 19.17
C GLU A 408 -25.77 -4.78 19.20
N LEU A 409 -25.94 -3.45 19.20
CA LEU A 409 -24.82 -2.51 19.34
C LEU A 409 -24.07 -2.74 20.66
N LYS A 410 -24.80 -2.90 21.78
CA LYS A 410 -24.18 -3.19 23.09
C LYS A 410 -23.41 -4.52 23.09
N ASN A 411 -23.94 -5.56 22.45
CA ASN A 411 -23.26 -6.85 22.33
C ASN A 411 -21.99 -6.75 21.46
N HIS A 412 -22.06 -5.96 20.39
CA HIS A 412 -20.92 -5.66 19.53
C HIS A 412 -19.84 -4.85 20.27
N ASP A 413 -20.24 -3.86 21.05
CA ASP A 413 -19.32 -3.07 21.90
C ASP A 413 -18.63 -3.95 22.96
N LEU A 414 -19.33 -4.94 23.52
CA LEU A 414 -18.71 -5.94 24.41
C LEU A 414 -17.68 -6.80 23.67
N SER A 415 -18.03 -7.32 22.49
CA SER A 415 -17.11 -8.11 21.66
C SER A 415 -15.85 -7.32 21.30
N ARG A 416 -16.03 -6.03 20.99
CA ARG A 416 -14.95 -5.08 20.74
C ARG A 416 -14.08 -4.84 21.96
N SER A 417 -14.66 -4.75 23.16
CA SER A 417 -13.90 -4.66 24.41
C SER A 417 -13.01 -5.89 24.62
N ASN A 418 -13.56 -7.09 24.45
CA ASN A 418 -12.82 -8.34 24.60
C ASN A 418 -11.63 -8.43 23.63
N VAL A 419 -11.81 -8.03 22.37
CA VAL A 419 -10.72 -8.02 21.37
C VAL A 419 -9.66 -6.97 21.70
N LYS A 420 -10.05 -5.80 22.23
CA LYS A 420 -9.08 -4.80 22.71
C LYS A 420 -8.27 -5.31 23.90
N GLU A 421 -8.89 -6.01 24.84
CA GLU A 421 -8.16 -6.64 25.95
C GLU A 421 -7.15 -7.68 25.44
N LEU A 422 -7.48 -8.45 24.39
CA LEU A 422 -6.55 -9.38 23.75
C LEU A 422 -5.40 -8.67 23.01
N ASP A 423 -5.68 -7.55 22.33
CA ASP A 423 -4.66 -6.70 21.69
C ASP A 423 -3.69 -6.13 22.72
N ASP A 424 -4.22 -5.57 23.82
CA ASP A 424 -3.44 -5.04 24.93
C ASP A 424 -2.60 -6.12 25.61
N TYR A 425 -3.17 -7.31 25.82
CA TYR A 425 -2.41 -8.46 26.33
C TYR A 425 -1.27 -8.85 25.39
N THR A 426 -1.51 -8.88 24.07
CA THR A 426 -0.50 -9.26 23.07
C THR A 426 0.66 -8.27 23.02
N LYS A 427 0.41 -6.99 23.29
CA LYS A 427 1.46 -5.95 23.40
C LYS A 427 2.23 -6.04 24.71
N ASN A 428 1.54 -6.29 25.82
CA ASN A 428 2.10 -6.21 27.17
C ASN A 428 2.70 -7.53 27.69
N LYS A 429 2.36 -8.67 27.09
CA LYS A 429 2.96 -9.96 27.47
C LYS A 429 4.48 -9.92 27.30
N PHE A 430 5.19 -10.69 28.11
CA PHE A 430 6.65 -10.71 28.12
C PHE A 430 7.26 -11.12 26.76
N ASN A 431 6.71 -12.17 26.13
CA ASN A 431 7.15 -12.67 24.83
C ASN A 431 6.54 -11.89 23.65
N ASN A 432 6.59 -10.56 23.73
CA ASN A 432 6.10 -9.68 22.67
C ASN A 432 7.12 -9.54 21.51
N LEU A 433 6.71 -8.80 20.48
CA LEU A 433 7.54 -8.51 19.32
C LEU A 433 8.89 -7.86 19.69
N GLN A 434 8.90 -6.95 20.67
CA GLN A 434 10.11 -6.22 21.07
C GLN A 434 11.16 -7.17 21.68
N LEU A 435 10.75 -8.14 22.50
CA LEU A 435 11.66 -9.14 23.04
C LEU A 435 12.28 -10.00 21.94
N TYR A 436 11.48 -10.47 20.98
CA TYR A 436 11.99 -11.27 19.87
C TYR A 436 12.88 -10.45 18.92
N ASP A 437 12.57 -9.18 18.68
CA ASP A 437 13.44 -8.26 17.95
C ASP A 437 14.80 -8.10 18.61
N TRP A 438 14.82 -7.86 19.93
CA TRP A 438 16.05 -7.78 20.70
C TRP A 438 16.83 -9.11 20.65
N THR A 439 16.14 -10.24 20.82
CA THR A 439 16.74 -11.59 20.81
C THR A 439 17.39 -11.88 19.46
N VAL A 440 16.70 -11.56 18.35
CA VAL A 440 17.25 -11.67 16.99
C VAL A 440 18.50 -10.81 16.83
N GLY A 441 18.52 -9.57 17.36
CA GLY A 441 19.70 -8.71 17.33
C GLY A 441 20.90 -9.28 18.08
N GLN A 442 20.67 -9.79 19.30
CA GLN A 442 21.72 -10.42 20.11
C GLN A 442 22.24 -11.71 19.47
N LEU A 443 21.33 -12.59 19.05
CA LEU A 443 21.70 -13.86 18.40
C LEU A 443 22.43 -13.62 17.07
N SER A 444 22.02 -12.63 16.28
CA SER A 444 22.71 -12.29 15.03
C SER A 444 24.16 -11.89 15.27
N THR A 445 24.43 -11.10 16.33
CA THR A 445 25.78 -10.66 16.69
C THR A 445 26.63 -11.83 17.16
N LEU A 446 26.09 -12.62 18.10
CA LEU A 446 26.77 -13.80 18.63
C LEU A 446 27.03 -14.85 17.55
N TYR A 447 26.08 -15.06 16.64
CA TYR A 447 26.18 -16.03 15.55
C TYR A 447 27.30 -15.66 14.57
N PHE A 448 27.41 -14.39 14.19
CA PHE A 448 28.48 -13.92 13.31
C PHE A 448 29.86 -14.01 13.96
N GLN A 449 29.99 -13.61 15.23
CA GLN A 449 31.27 -13.73 15.97
C GLN A 449 31.68 -15.21 16.13
N SER A 450 30.73 -16.09 16.42
CA SER A 450 30.98 -17.53 16.53
C SER A 450 31.37 -18.12 15.17
N TYR A 451 30.80 -17.62 14.07
CA TYR A 451 31.19 -18.02 12.72
C TYR A 451 32.64 -17.64 12.41
N GLN A 452 33.07 -16.42 12.74
CA GLN A 452 34.47 -15.99 12.55
C GLN A 452 35.43 -16.90 13.32
N LEU A 453 35.12 -17.19 14.59
CA LEU A 453 35.90 -18.12 15.40
C LEU A 453 35.94 -19.54 14.80
N ALA A 454 34.80 -20.05 14.34
CA ALA A 454 34.70 -21.36 13.70
C ALA A 454 35.51 -21.41 12.40
N TYR A 455 35.46 -20.35 11.60
CA TYR A 455 36.19 -20.23 10.35
C TYR A 455 37.71 -20.21 10.58
N ASP A 456 38.18 -19.38 11.52
CA ASP A 456 39.59 -19.27 11.86
C ASP A 456 40.17 -20.59 12.40
N THR A 457 39.39 -21.30 13.21
CA THR A 457 39.78 -22.63 13.74
C THR A 457 39.75 -23.71 12.67
N ALA A 458 38.78 -23.67 11.75
CA ALA A 458 38.76 -24.55 10.58
C ALA A 458 39.97 -24.30 9.66
N LYS A 459 40.35 -23.03 9.45
CA LYS A 459 41.56 -22.67 8.69
C LYS A 459 42.84 -23.16 9.36
N LYS A 460 42.94 -23.05 10.69
CA LYS A 460 44.06 -23.66 11.44
C LYS A 460 44.10 -25.18 11.24
N ALA A 461 42.96 -25.87 11.28
CA ALA A 461 42.90 -27.30 11.00
C ALA A 461 43.34 -27.61 9.55
N GLU A 462 42.93 -26.82 8.56
CA GLU A 462 43.39 -26.94 7.16
C GLU A 462 44.90 -26.73 7.01
N MET A 463 45.49 -25.80 7.77
CA MET A 463 46.95 -25.61 7.80
C MET A 463 47.68 -26.76 8.48
N ALA A 464 47.14 -27.29 9.59
CA ALA A 464 47.71 -28.49 10.23
C ALA A 464 47.64 -29.71 9.30
N TYR A 465 46.54 -29.86 8.55
CA TYR A 465 46.40 -30.87 7.51
C TYR A 465 47.46 -30.71 6.42
N ALA A 466 47.60 -29.49 5.88
CA ALA A 466 48.59 -29.15 4.88
C ALA A 466 50.00 -29.49 5.36
N HIS A 467 50.30 -29.12 6.60
CA HIS A 467 51.59 -29.36 7.23
C HIS A 467 51.87 -30.84 7.41
N GLU A 468 50.98 -31.62 8.03
CA GLU A 468 51.25 -33.02 8.34
C GLU A 468 51.36 -33.90 7.10
N LEU A 469 50.47 -33.73 6.10
CA LEU A 469 50.53 -34.50 4.86
C LEU A 469 51.51 -33.93 3.84
N ALA A 470 52.02 -32.72 4.11
CA ALA A 470 52.82 -31.88 3.21
C ALA A 470 52.16 -31.77 1.83
N VAL A 471 50.88 -31.37 1.84
CA VAL A 471 50.10 -31.03 0.64
C VAL A 471 50.13 -29.52 0.46
N GLN A 472 50.39 -29.05 -0.76
CA GLN A 472 50.40 -27.62 -1.08
C GLN A 472 48.99 -27.16 -1.45
N GLY A 473 48.50 -26.11 -0.78
CA GLY A 473 47.21 -25.47 -1.07
C GLY A 473 45.99 -26.41 -0.98
N PRO A 474 45.74 -27.08 0.16
CA PRO A 474 44.47 -27.77 0.36
C PRO A 474 43.31 -26.77 0.22
N ASN A 475 42.23 -27.22 -0.41
CA ASN A 475 41.05 -26.40 -0.70
C ASN A 475 39.79 -27.08 -0.14
N PHE A 476 39.75 -27.24 1.18
CA PHE A 476 38.58 -27.75 1.90
C PHE A 476 37.72 -26.60 2.40
N VAL A 477 38.32 -25.62 3.07
CA VAL A 477 37.61 -24.50 3.70
C VAL A 477 37.57 -23.32 2.73
N GLN A 478 36.44 -23.15 2.04
CA GLN A 478 36.28 -22.08 1.04
C GLN A 478 35.76 -20.78 1.66
N PHE A 479 36.15 -19.66 1.05
CA PHE A 479 35.56 -18.36 1.33
C PHE A 479 34.13 -18.29 0.75
N GLY A 480 33.23 -17.55 1.42
CA GLY A 480 31.84 -17.37 0.97
C GLY A 480 30.84 -18.39 1.51
N GLN A 481 31.19 -19.14 2.56
CA GLN A 481 30.22 -20.01 3.24
C GLN A 481 29.11 -19.23 3.94
N TRP A 482 29.40 -17.98 4.36
CA TRP A 482 28.44 -17.04 4.91
C TRP A 482 27.69 -16.27 3.82
N ASP A 483 26.37 -16.48 3.75
CA ASP A 483 25.47 -15.75 2.84
C ASP A 483 24.72 -14.65 3.61
N SER A 484 25.12 -13.40 3.41
CA SER A 484 24.50 -12.24 4.08
C SER A 484 23.02 -12.05 3.69
N LEU A 485 22.59 -12.47 2.49
CA LEU A 485 21.18 -12.37 2.08
C LEU A 485 20.30 -13.32 2.88
N LYS A 486 20.87 -14.42 3.37
CA LYS A 486 20.21 -15.42 4.22
C LYS A 486 20.66 -15.33 5.68
N LYS A 487 21.22 -14.18 6.09
CA LYS A 487 21.71 -13.92 7.45
C LYS A 487 22.69 -14.99 7.97
N GLY A 488 23.47 -15.60 7.06
CA GLY A 488 24.45 -16.63 7.39
C GLY A 488 23.88 -18.00 7.73
N LEU A 489 22.57 -18.22 7.63
CA LEU A 489 21.95 -19.52 7.94
C LEU A 489 22.59 -20.64 7.12
N LEU A 490 22.75 -21.81 7.75
CA LEU A 490 23.44 -23.01 7.22
C LEU A 490 24.96 -22.86 7.03
N ALA A 491 25.58 -21.73 7.35
CA ALA A 491 27.05 -21.59 7.27
C ALA A 491 27.77 -22.65 8.13
N GLY A 492 27.22 -22.95 9.31
CA GLY A 492 27.75 -23.99 10.21
C GLY A 492 27.62 -25.40 9.64
N ASP A 493 26.52 -25.75 8.98
CA ASP A 493 26.34 -27.08 8.38
C ASP A 493 27.32 -27.32 7.22
N LYS A 494 27.52 -26.29 6.38
CA LYS A 494 28.48 -26.36 5.27
C LYS A 494 29.91 -26.51 5.79
N LEU A 495 30.31 -25.70 6.77
CA LEU A 495 31.64 -25.76 7.35
C LEU A 495 31.90 -27.09 8.07
N TYR A 496 30.90 -27.62 8.79
CA TYR A 496 30.98 -28.92 9.43
C TYR A 496 31.17 -30.05 8.40
N HIS A 497 30.47 -30.00 7.27
CA HIS A 497 30.64 -30.95 6.18
C HIS A 497 32.05 -30.90 5.57
N ASP A 498 32.57 -29.69 5.31
CA ASP A 498 33.93 -29.51 4.78
C ASP A 498 35.00 -30.06 5.75
N LEU A 499 34.83 -29.83 7.06
CA LEU A 499 35.69 -30.40 8.09
C LEU A 499 35.64 -31.94 8.11
N LYS A 500 34.46 -32.54 7.98
CA LYS A 500 34.33 -34.01 7.89
C LYS A 500 34.95 -34.58 6.62
N ARG A 501 34.83 -33.88 5.49
CA ARG A 501 35.52 -34.27 4.25
C ARG A 501 37.04 -34.23 4.43
N MET A 502 37.54 -33.21 5.10
CA MET A 502 38.97 -33.07 5.42
C MET A 502 39.45 -34.19 6.35
N ASP A 503 38.71 -34.48 7.42
CA ASP A 503 39.01 -35.56 8.38
C ASP A 503 39.09 -36.94 7.70
N LEU A 504 38.10 -37.28 6.87
CA LEU A 504 38.12 -38.53 6.09
C LEU A 504 39.33 -38.59 5.14
N SER A 505 39.58 -37.50 4.40
CA SER A 505 40.73 -37.46 3.48
C SER A 505 42.07 -37.60 4.21
N TYR A 506 42.16 -37.12 5.45
CA TYR A 506 43.36 -37.25 6.27
C TYR A 506 43.61 -38.71 6.64
N HIS A 507 42.58 -39.44 7.04
CA HIS A 507 42.70 -40.87 7.32
C HIS A 507 43.11 -41.69 6.09
N ASP A 508 42.62 -41.35 4.90
CA ASP A 508 42.97 -42.05 3.66
C ASP A 508 44.41 -41.77 3.17
N LEU A 509 44.85 -40.51 3.30
CA LEU A 509 46.16 -40.07 2.82
C LEU A 509 47.29 -40.31 3.81
N ARG A 510 46.98 -40.41 5.12
CA ARG A 510 47.98 -40.67 6.17
C ARG A 510 48.43 -42.12 6.14
N LYS A 511 49.40 -42.40 5.27
CA LYS A 511 50.11 -43.67 5.19
C LYS A 511 51.37 -43.64 6.05
N ARG A 512 51.86 -44.83 6.43
CA ARG A 512 53.10 -44.95 7.19
C ARG A 512 54.29 -44.61 6.30
N GLU A 513 55.09 -43.65 6.74
CA GLU A 513 56.35 -43.25 6.08
C GLU A 513 57.53 -44.02 6.68
N TYR A 514 58.69 -44.02 6.00
CA TYR A 514 59.89 -44.63 6.54
C TYR A 514 60.48 -43.78 7.64
N GLU A 515 60.61 -44.32 8.84
CA GLU A 515 61.22 -43.65 9.99
C GLU A 515 62.72 -43.99 10.04
N ILE A 516 63.58 -42.98 9.83
CA ILE A 516 65.03 -43.17 9.70
C ILE A 516 65.75 -42.32 10.75
N THR A 517 66.76 -42.90 11.40
CA THR A 517 67.66 -42.18 12.30
C THR A 517 69.04 -42.04 11.65
N SER A 518 69.54 -40.82 11.57
CA SER A 518 70.80 -40.48 10.93
C SER A 518 71.66 -39.64 11.88
N SER A 519 72.76 -40.22 12.33
CA SER A 519 73.77 -39.52 13.14
C SER A 519 74.77 -38.84 12.21
N ILE A 520 74.99 -37.55 12.42
CA ILE A 520 75.75 -36.67 11.53
C ILE A 520 76.82 -35.96 12.35
N SER A 521 78.09 -36.21 12.02
CA SER A 521 79.24 -35.58 12.65
C SER A 521 79.58 -34.25 11.98
N LEU A 522 79.67 -33.17 12.76
CA LEU A 522 80.07 -31.86 12.26
C LEU A 522 81.54 -31.87 11.82
N ALA A 523 82.41 -32.60 12.52
CA ALA A 523 83.82 -32.75 12.13
C ALA A 523 83.98 -33.37 10.72
N GLN A 524 83.07 -34.28 10.33
CA GLN A 524 83.09 -34.91 9.02
C GLN A 524 82.51 -34.02 7.91
N ILE A 525 81.43 -33.29 8.18
CA ILE A 525 80.75 -32.47 7.16
C ILE A 525 81.44 -31.11 6.97
N ASN A 526 81.80 -30.44 8.06
CA ASN A 526 82.36 -29.10 8.04
C ASN A 526 83.33 -28.90 9.22
N PRO A 527 84.61 -29.33 9.08
CA PRO A 527 85.60 -29.19 10.15
C PRO A 527 85.91 -27.72 10.49
N LEU A 528 85.79 -26.80 9.53
CA LEU A 528 85.96 -25.37 9.75
C LEU A 528 84.90 -24.82 10.71
N ALA A 529 83.64 -25.24 10.55
CA ALA A 529 82.55 -24.86 11.44
C ALA A 529 82.78 -25.31 12.89
N LEU A 530 83.41 -26.47 13.11
CA LEU A 530 83.78 -26.93 14.45
C LEU A 530 84.87 -26.04 15.08
N LEU A 531 85.88 -25.63 14.31
CA LEU A 531 86.90 -24.70 14.80
C LEU A 531 86.29 -23.34 15.15
N GLN A 532 85.41 -22.82 14.31
CA GLN A 532 84.66 -21.58 14.57
C GLN A 532 83.83 -21.68 15.85
N LEU A 533 83.19 -22.82 16.12
CA LEU A 533 82.46 -23.02 17.38
C LEU A 533 83.38 -22.94 18.60
N ARG A 534 84.59 -23.53 18.55
CA ARG A 534 85.56 -23.50 19.65
C ARG A 534 86.07 -22.08 19.91
N GLU A 535 86.36 -21.32 18.85
CA GLU A 535 86.95 -19.97 18.94
C GLU A 535 85.92 -18.87 19.16
N ASN A 536 84.84 -18.85 18.38
CA ASN A 536 83.84 -17.77 18.33
C ASN A 536 82.57 -18.08 19.13
N GLN A 537 82.46 -19.29 19.72
CA GLN A 537 81.29 -19.77 20.47
C GLN A 537 80.00 -19.79 19.65
N GLU A 538 80.11 -19.68 18.32
CA GLU A 538 79.00 -19.64 17.40
C GLU A 538 79.46 -20.20 16.05
N THR A 539 78.62 -20.99 15.40
CA THR A 539 78.91 -21.53 14.09
C THR A 539 77.65 -21.75 13.25
N PHE A 540 77.86 -21.81 11.94
CA PHE A 540 76.82 -22.07 10.95
C PHE A 540 77.24 -23.25 10.08
N PHE A 541 76.32 -24.18 9.88
CA PHE A 541 76.57 -25.34 9.02
C PHE A 541 75.31 -25.74 8.27
N THR A 542 75.51 -26.42 7.14
CA THR A 542 74.43 -26.86 6.26
C THR A 542 74.52 -28.37 6.07
N LEU A 543 73.36 -29.02 6.10
CA LEU A 543 73.19 -30.43 5.78
C LEU A 543 72.73 -30.54 4.31
N PRO A 544 73.63 -30.88 3.36
CA PRO A 544 73.26 -30.98 1.95
C PRO A 544 72.51 -32.28 1.68
N GLU A 545 71.71 -32.33 0.61
CA GLU A 545 70.93 -33.52 0.24
C GLU A 545 71.79 -34.78 0.04
N ALA A 546 73.01 -34.59 -0.48
CA ALA A 546 73.95 -35.66 -0.79
C ALA A 546 74.25 -36.60 0.39
N ILE A 547 74.25 -36.10 1.65
CA ILE A 547 74.55 -36.96 2.81
C ILE A 547 73.44 -37.99 3.07
N PHE A 548 72.20 -37.66 2.69
CA PHE A 548 71.06 -38.55 2.84
C PHE A 548 70.99 -39.53 1.67
N ASP A 549 71.32 -39.08 0.45
CA ASP A 549 71.34 -39.93 -0.74
C ASP A 549 72.43 -40.99 -0.70
N LEU A 550 73.62 -40.64 -0.20
CA LEU A 550 74.74 -41.58 -0.04
C LEU A 550 74.39 -42.74 0.90
N ARG A 551 73.49 -42.52 1.88
CA ARG A 551 73.06 -43.55 2.84
C ARG A 551 71.81 -44.29 2.35
N TYR A 552 70.84 -43.55 1.80
CA TYR A 552 69.55 -44.05 1.38
C TYR A 552 69.15 -43.40 0.03
N PRO A 553 69.62 -43.94 -1.10
CA PRO A 553 69.28 -43.44 -2.43
C PRO A 553 67.81 -43.73 -2.77
N GLY A 554 67.19 -42.92 -3.63
CA GLY A 554 65.79 -43.13 -4.05
C GLY A 554 64.71 -42.54 -3.14
N HIS A 555 65.07 -42.03 -1.96
CA HIS A 555 64.10 -41.42 -1.04
C HIS A 555 63.85 -39.94 -1.36
N TYR A 556 62.60 -39.50 -1.25
CA TYR A 556 62.22 -38.08 -1.34
C TYR A 556 61.33 -37.69 -0.16
N MET A 557 60.94 -36.41 -0.09
CA MET A 557 60.07 -35.87 0.95
C MET A 557 60.60 -36.12 2.37
N ARG A 558 61.89 -35.85 2.55
CA ARG A 558 62.60 -36.07 3.82
C ARG A 558 62.25 -34.98 4.83
N ARG A 559 61.52 -35.34 5.88
CA ARG A 559 61.01 -34.39 6.89
C ARG A 559 61.47 -34.76 8.28
N ILE A 560 61.99 -33.79 9.01
CA ILE A 560 62.48 -33.96 10.38
C ILE A 560 61.30 -34.33 11.28
N LYS A 561 61.50 -35.35 12.12
CA LYS A 561 60.60 -35.72 13.19
C LYS A 561 61.11 -35.18 14.52
N THR A 562 62.40 -35.39 14.81
CA THR A 562 63.09 -34.80 15.95
C THR A 562 64.57 -34.61 15.65
N VAL A 563 65.19 -33.67 16.37
CA VAL A 563 66.64 -33.47 16.37
C VAL A 563 67.13 -33.58 17.80
N ALA A 564 68.17 -34.38 18.01
CA ALA A 564 68.92 -34.41 19.26
C ALA A 564 70.39 -34.14 18.97
N ILE A 565 71.11 -33.60 19.94
CA ILE A 565 72.52 -33.23 19.81
C ILE A 565 73.35 -33.90 20.90
N THR A 566 74.52 -34.37 20.50
CA THR A 566 75.54 -34.91 21.40
C THR A 566 76.84 -34.14 21.20
N ILE A 567 77.37 -33.56 22.28
CA ILE A 567 78.61 -32.78 22.26
C ILE A 567 79.63 -33.48 23.17
N PRO A 568 80.44 -34.40 22.63
CA PRO A 568 81.53 -35.01 23.38
C PRO A 568 82.56 -33.95 23.77
N CYS A 569 82.67 -33.67 25.07
CA CYS A 569 83.60 -32.71 25.64
C CYS A 569 84.02 -33.13 27.05
N ILE A 570 85.06 -32.48 27.59
CA ILE A 570 85.53 -32.74 28.95
C ILE A 570 84.94 -31.65 29.85
N THR A 571 84.01 -32.05 30.72
CA THR A 571 83.35 -31.17 31.70
C THR A 571 83.57 -31.69 33.12
N GLY A 572 83.48 -30.79 34.10
CA GLY A 572 83.53 -31.15 35.52
C GLY A 572 82.23 -31.81 36.00
N PRO A 573 82.25 -32.53 37.14
CA PRO A 573 81.03 -33.05 37.77
C PRO A 573 79.98 -31.94 37.96
N HIS A 574 78.71 -32.25 37.69
CA HIS A 574 77.58 -31.31 37.79
C HIS A 574 77.66 -30.07 36.89
N THR A 575 78.55 -30.04 35.89
CA THR A 575 78.61 -28.96 34.89
C THR A 575 77.68 -29.28 33.72
N VAL A 576 76.77 -28.37 33.40
CA VAL A 576 75.84 -28.49 32.26
C VAL A 576 76.52 -28.04 30.97
N VAL A 577 76.07 -28.59 29.84
CA VAL A 577 76.56 -28.22 28.50
C VAL A 577 75.44 -27.45 27.82
N ASN A 578 75.46 -26.14 28.02
CA ASN A 578 74.44 -25.23 27.51
C ASN A 578 74.74 -24.84 26.08
N CYS A 579 73.87 -25.23 25.15
CA CYS A 579 73.98 -24.89 23.75
C CYS A 579 72.62 -24.59 23.15
N THR A 580 72.53 -23.59 22.28
CA THR A 580 71.33 -23.26 21.51
C THR A 580 71.52 -23.71 20.07
N LEU A 581 70.66 -24.60 19.60
CA LEU A 581 70.57 -25.02 18.20
C LEU A 581 69.36 -24.34 17.57
N SER A 582 69.55 -23.66 16.45
CA SER A 582 68.47 -22.97 15.73
C SER A 582 68.44 -23.36 14.25
N LEU A 583 67.25 -23.60 13.72
CA LEU A 583 67.03 -23.88 12.31
C LEU A 583 66.87 -22.56 11.55
N LEU A 584 67.76 -22.29 10.58
CA LEU A 584 67.72 -21.05 9.80
C LEU A 584 66.92 -21.21 8.50
N LYS A 585 67.11 -22.35 7.84
CA LYS A 585 66.49 -22.68 6.56
C LYS A 585 66.26 -24.19 6.51
N SER A 586 65.12 -24.61 5.99
CA SER A 586 64.91 -26.01 5.60
C SER A 586 64.34 -26.13 4.19
N SER A 587 64.55 -27.29 3.57
CA SER A 587 64.14 -27.57 2.21
C SER A 587 63.66 -29.01 2.08
N ILE A 588 62.51 -29.20 1.43
CA ILE A 588 61.90 -30.52 1.19
C ILE A 588 61.76 -30.74 -0.31
N ARG A 589 62.25 -31.87 -0.81
CA ARG A 589 61.96 -32.34 -2.17
C ARG A 589 60.58 -32.99 -2.21
N MET A 590 59.61 -32.32 -2.83
CA MET A 590 58.21 -32.74 -2.92
C MET A 590 57.92 -33.72 -4.06
N SER A 591 58.73 -33.71 -5.11
CA SER A 591 58.52 -34.55 -6.30
C SER A 591 59.54 -35.68 -6.38
N SER A 592 59.05 -36.88 -6.74
CA SER A 592 59.88 -38.03 -7.06
C SER A 592 60.45 -38.02 -8.49
N LEU A 593 60.04 -37.08 -9.35
CA LEU A 593 60.40 -37.08 -10.76
C LEU A 593 61.66 -36.23 -11.05
N PRO A 594 62.67 -36.77 -11.75
CA PRO A 594 63.85 -36.03 -12.18
C PRO A 594 63.55 -35.27 -13.49
N THR A 595 62.65 -34.27 -13.47
CA THR A 595 62.17 -33.58 -14.68
C THR A 595 63.29 -33.01 -15.57
N ARG A 596 64.44 -32.60 -15.00
CA ARG A 596 65.60 -32.05 -15.71
C ARG A 596 66.94 -32.39 -15.03
N GLY A 597 67.09 -33.64 -14.57
CA GLY A 597 68.26 -34.12 -13.82
C GLY A 597 68.11 -34.03 -12.29
N TYR A 598 69.05 -34.64 -11.57
CA TYR A 598 68.97 -34.81 -10.11
C TYR A 598 69.23 -33.52 -9.32
N ALA A 599 70.30 -32.79 -9.71
CA ALA A 599 70.76 -31.61 -9.01
C ALA A 599 69.70 -30.49 -9.00
N ARG A 600 69.64 -29.79 -7.86
CA ARG A 600 68.77 -28.64 -7.64
C ARG A 600 69.22 -27.44 -8.50
N ARG A 601 68.26 -26.73 -9.09
CA ARG A 601 68.48 -25.49 -9.87
C ARG A 601 67.86 -24.28 -9.16
N GLU A 602 68.16 -23.08 -9.64
CA GLU A 602 67.48 -21.86 -9.22
C GLU A 602 66.00 -21.91 -9.65
N ASN A 603 65.08 -21.55 -8.74
CA ASN A 603 63.62 -21.61 -8.92
C ASN A 603 63.06 -22.99 -9.30
N ASP A 604 63.50 -24.04 -8.59
CA ASP A 604 63.02 -25.42 -8.78
C ASP A 604 61.74 -25.71 -7.98
N THR A 605 60.61 -25.91 -8.68
CA THR A 605 59.30 -26.21 -8.08
C THR A 605 59.23 -27.58 -7.39
N ARG A 606 60.23 -28.45 -7.60
CA ARG A 606 60.33 -29.73 -6.89
C ARG A 606 60.70 -29.54 -5.42
N PHE A 607 61.27 -28.38 -5.07
CA PHE A 607 61.68 -28.07 -3.71
C PHE A 607 60.79 -27.01 -3.10
N VAL A 608 60.36 -27.24 -1.86
CA VAL A 608 59.72 -26.23 -1.03
C VAL A 608 60.73 -25.82 0.03
N ASP A 609 61.11 -24.55 0.00
CA ASP A 609 61.99 -23.96 1.01
C ASP A 609 61.16 -23.23 2.07
N ALA A 610 61.50 -23.47 3.34
CA ALA A 610 61.00 -22.69 4.46
C ALA A 610 62.13 -21.80 4.98
N TYR A 611 61.87 -20.49 5.00
CA TYR A 611 62.77 -19.45 5.53
C TYR A 611 62.07 -18.75 6.71
N GLY A 612 62.80 -18.43 7.77
CA GLY A 612 62.35 -17.42 8.74
C GLY A 612 61.46 -17.89 9.89
N GLN A 613 61.25 -19.18 10.10
CA GLN A 613 60.82 -19.70 11.41
C GLN A 613 62.05 -20.18 12.16
N ALA A 614 62.71 -19.25 12.87
CA ALA A 614 63.86 -19.59 13.72
C ALA A 614 63.36 -20.32 14.98
N GLU A 615 62.93 -21.57 14.81
CA GLU A 615 62.75 -22.48 15.92
C GLU A 615 64.12 -22.77 16.53
N SER A 616 64.16 -22.94 17.85
CA SER A 616 65.40 -23.23 18.56
C SER A 616 65.15 -24.18 19.72
N VAL A 617 66.12 -25.04 19.97
CA VAL A 617 66.18 -25.89 21.17
C VAL A 617 67.43 -25.56 21.97
N VAL A 618 67.38 -25.82 23.27
CA VAL A 618 68.48 -25.59 24.20
C VAL A 618 68.85 -26.89 24.88
N THR A 619 70.14 -27.20 24.96
CA THR A 619 70.65 -28.39 25.65
C THR A 619 70.96 -28.12 27.11
N SER A 620 70.79 -29.14 27.95
CA SER A 620 71.22 -29.17 29.34
C SER A 620 72.40 -30.13 29.54
N THR A 621 72.30 -31.36 29.01
CA THR A 621 73.37 -32.37 29.16
C THR A 621 74.21 -32.52 27.90
N ALA A 622 73.65 -32.16 26.74
CA ALA A 622 74.24 -32.38 25.42
C ALA A 622 74.70 -33.83 25.20
N GLN A 623 73.96 -34.80 25.75
CA GLN A 623 74.11 -36.23 25.49
C GLN A 623 72.80 -36.76 24.94
N ASN A 624 72.70 -36.90 23.61
CA ASN A 624 71.48 -37.23 22.89
C ASN A 624 70.29 -36.35 23.35
N ASP A 625 70.57 -35.06 23.52
CA ASP A 625 69.66 -34.09 24.10
C ASP A 625 68.84 -33.41 23.01
N SER A 626 67.51 -33.43 23.12
CA SER A 626 66.60 -32.79 22.15
C SER A 626 66.09 -31.43 22.61
N GLY A 627 66.45 -31.00 23.82
CA GLY A 627 65.93 -29.80 24.47
C GLY A 627 64.53 -29.95 25.10
N LEU A 628 64.03 -31.18 25.18
CA LEU A 628 62.82 -31.55 25.92
C LEU A 628 63.19 -32.48 27.08
N PHE A 629 62.47 -32.39 28.20
CA PHE A 629 62.71 -33.25 29.37
C PHE A 629 62.41 -34.72 29.08
N ASP A 630 61.27 -35.02 28.43
CA ASP A 630 60.84 -36.38 28.10
C ASP A 630 60.43 -36.46 26.61
N VAL A 631 61.34 -36.92 25.76
CA VAL A 631 61.08 -37.16 24.33
C VAL A 631 60.26 -38.44 24.10
N ALA A 632 60.15 -39.28 25.14
CA ALA A 632 59.49 -40.57 25.07
C ALA A 632 57.96 -40.47 25.04
N ASP A 633 57.38 -39.33 25.45
CA ASP A 633 55.94 -39.16 25.45
C ASP A 633 55.43 -38.73 24.06
N GLN A 634 55.47 -39.68 23.11
CA GLN A 634 54.93 -39.49 21.76
C GLN A 634 53.41 -39.19 21.72
N ARG A 635 52.74 -39.22 22.88
CA ARG A 635 51.33 -38.87 23.08
C ARG A 635 51.09 -37.36 23.17
N GLU A 636 52.14 -36.55 23.22
CA GLU A 636 51.95 -35.11 23.20
C GLU A 636 51.35 -34.64 21.86
N ASP A 637 50.29 -33.84 21.95
CA ASP A 637 49.52 -33.35 20.79
C ASP A 637 50.16 -32.11 20.12
N ARG A 638 51.21 -31.54 20.71
CA ARG A 638 51.96 -30.43 20.14
C ARG A 638 53.01 -30.95 19.16
N TYR A 639 53.37 -30.12 18.19
CA TYR A 639 54.52 -30.42 17.34
C TYR A 639 55.81 -30.39 18.15
N LEU A 640 56.68 -31.37 17.89
CA LEU A 640 58.04 -31.39 18.44
C LEU A 640 58.87 -30.29 17.75
N PRO A 641 59.93 -29.80 18.40
CA PRO A 641 60.81 -28.83 17.77
C PRO A 641 61.35 -29.33 16.43
N PHE A 642 61.27 -28.50 15.40
CA PHE A 642 61.65 -28.79 14.01
C PHE A 642 60.80 -29.86 13.31
N GLU A 643 59.71 -30.32 13.93
CA GLU A 643 58.86 -31.36 13.34
C GLU A 643 58.22 -30.86 12.04
N GLY A 644 58.40 -31.63 10.97
CA GLY A 644 57.86 -31.32 9.65
C GLY A 644 58.78 -30.49 8.75
N ALA A 645 59.85 -29.89 9.30
CA ALA A 645 60.86 -29.18 8.54
C ALA A 645 61.67 -30.12 7.61
N GLY A 646 62.28 -29.58 6.56
CA GLY A 646 63.09 -30.39 5.64
C GLY A 646 64.40 -30.89 6.25
N ALA A 647 64.75 -32.16 5.98
CA ALA A 647 66.03 -32.73 6.42
C ALA A 647 67.23 -31.98 5.81
N VAL A 648 67.09 -31.50 4.57
CA VAL A 648 68.06 -30.59 3.95
C VAL A 648 67.89 -29.22 4.59
N SER A 649 68.87 -28.81 5.37
CA SER A 649 68.68 -27.72 6.34
C SER A 649 69.97 -26.97 6.63
N SER A 650 69.84 -25.70 7.05
CA SER A 650 70.95 -24.87 7.54
C SER A 650 70.69 -24.49 8.98
N TRP A 651 71.72 -24.63 9.81
CA TRP A 651 71.64 -24.54 11.26
C TRP A 651 72.61 -23.50 11.80
N ARG A 652 72.21 -22.89 12.91
CA ARG A 652 73.05 -22.08 13.78
C ARG A 652 73.23 -22.82 15.09
N LEU A 653 74.47 -22.94 15.56
CA LEU A 653 74.77 -23.49 16.86
C LEU A 653 75.52 -22.45 17.68
N GLN A 654 75.01 -22.12 18.85
CA GLN A 654 75.53 -21.06 19.69
C GLN A 654 75.74 -21.54 21.12
N MET A 655 76.92 -21.26 21.67
CA MET A 655 77.25 -21.45 23.08
C MET A 655 77.22 -20.09 23.81
N PRO A 656 77.06 -20.08 25.15
CA PRO A 656 77.15 -18.86 25.95
C PRO A 656 78.48 -18.11 25.72
N LYS A 657 78.39 -16.83 25.34
CA LYS A 657 79.57 -16.00 25.02
C LYS A 657 80.21 -15.38 26.26
N THR A 658 79.40 -14.97 27.24
CA THR A 658 79.85 -14.17 28.39
C THR A 658 80.55 -15.00 29.46
N PHE A 659 79.99 -16.18 29.80
CA PHE A 659 80.53 -17.06 30.84
C PHE A 659 80.68 -18.48 30.29
N LYS A 660 81.94 -18.92 30.15
CA LYS A 660 82.28 -20.28 29.73
C LYS A 660 82.27 -21.21 30.94
N GLN A 661 81.35 -22.17 30.97
CA GLN A 661 81.23 -23.13 32.07
C GLN A 661 82.28 -24.24 32.02
N PHE A 662 82.84 -24.51 30.84
CA PHE A 662 83.92 -25.46 30.61
C PHE A 662 84.80 -24.98 29.44
N ASP A 663 85.95 -25.63 29.24
CA ASP A 663 86.83 -25.30 28.11
C ASP A 663 86.29 -25.89 26.81
N HIS A 664 85.81 -25.02 25.91
CA HIS A 664 85.27 -25.41 24.61
C HIS A 664 86.32 -26.05 23.69
N ARG A 665 87.63 -25.88 23.94
CA ARG A 665 88.68 -26.57 23.17
C ARG A 665 88.62 -28.09 23.32
N THR A 666 88.02 -28.57 24.40
CA THR A 666 87.84 -30.01 24.69
C THR A 666 86.71 -30.65 23.88
N ILE A 667 85.89 -29.86 23.18
CA ILE A 667 84.81 -30.38 22.31
C ILE A 667 85.46 -31.14 21.15
N SER A 668 85.38 -32.46 21.12
CA SER A 668 85.99 -33.27 20.07
C SER A 668 85.19 -33.22 18.77
N ASP A 669 83.86 -33.20 18.88
CA ASP A 669 82.92 -33.15 17.76
C ASP A 669 81.56 -32.58 18.22
N VAL A 670 80.66 -32.33 17.27
CA VAL A 670 79.25 -32.10 17.51
C VAL A 670 78.47 -33.08 16.63
N ILE A 671 77.68 -33.96 17.26
CA ILE A 671 76.91 -34.99 16.56
C ILE A 671 75.43 -34.59 16.60
N LEU A 672 74.84 -34.40 15.42
CA LEU A 672 73.39 -34.27 15.26
C LEU A 672 72.78 -35.64 15.02
N HIS A 673 71.89 -36.06 15.92
CA HIS A 673 71.01 -37.20 15.75
C HIS A 673 69.70 -36.74 15.11
N LEU A 674 69.63 -36.84 13.79
CA LEU A 674 68.45 -36.46 13.02
C LEU A 674 67.53 -37.67 12.86
N LYS A 675 66.33 -37.62 13.46
CA LYS A 675 65.25 -38.56 13.15
C LYS A 675 64.34 -37.91 12.12
N TYR A 676 64.14 -38.54 10.99
CA TYR A 676 63.33 -37.99 9.90
C TYR A 676 62.46 -39.07 9.25
N THR A 677 61.37 -38.66 8.61
CA THR A 677 60.54 -39.51 7.76
C THR A 677 60.86 -39.31 6.30
N ALA A 678 60.67 -40.33 5.47
CA ALA A 678 60.87 -40.26 4.03
C ALA A 678 59.89 -41.16 3.26
N ARG A 679 59.70 -40.88 1.96
CA ARG A 679 58.91 -41.69 1.04
C ARG A 679 59.77 -42.29 -0.07
N GLU A 680 59.39 -43.47 -0.56
CA GLU A 680 60.07 -44.14 -1.68
C GLU A 680 59.73 -43.45 -3.01
N GLY A 681 60.73 -42.93 -3.71
CA GLY A 681 60.58 -42.28 -5.02
C GLY A 681 60.81 -43.21 -6.21
N GLY A 682 61.21 -44.46 -5.98
CA GLY A 682 61.48 -45.46 -6.99
C GLY A 682 62.82 -45.26 -7.70
N ASP A 683 63.07 -46.09 -8.72
CA ASP A 683 64.32 -46.09 -9.50
C ASP A 683 64.72 -44.75 -10.15
N PRO A 684 63.81 -43.83 -10.53
CA PRO A 684 64.19 -42.52 -11.08
C PRO A 684 65.02 -41.61 -10.15
N LEU A 685 65.08 -41.91 -8.85
CA LEU A 685 65.87 -41.16 -7.86
C LEU A 685 67.08 -41.92 -7.31
N ARG A 686 67.38 -43.11 -7.84
CA ARG A 686 68.49 -43.96 -7.38
C ARG A 686 69.81 -43.66 -8.09
#